data_AF-A0A8C5I2U5-F1
#
_entry.id   AF-A0A8C5I2U5-F1
#
_cell.length_a   1.000
_cell.length_b   1.000
_cell.length_c   1.000
_cell.angle_alpha   90.00
_cell.angle_beta   90.00
_cell.angle_gamma   90.00
#
_symmetry.space_group_name_H-M   'P 1'
#
loop_
_entity.id
_entity.type
_entity.pdbx_description
1 polymer ?
#
loop_
_entity_poly.entity_id
_entity_poly.type
_entity_poly.pdbx_seq_one_letter_code
_entity_poly.pdbx_strand_id
1 'polypeptide(L)'
;ADSCFAYAMMENKLLILTVATEKTDGFNRFMQSAAYFNYTVKVLGMGEAWKGGNVGHSIGGGQKVRLLKDAVKDLADQEDLVILSVDSYDLIFAGGPEEILKKFQQANHKVLFAAEGLIWPDKRLADKYPSVRSGKRFLNSGGMIGYAPYINRIVSKWNLDDNDDDQLFYTKIYLDPLQRESLNMTLDHKCQIFQNLNGAVDEVLLKFGTGRVRVRNTLYDSLPVVVHGNGNTKMYLNYLGNYVPNAWSYEQGCSHCDDDLVELSHGGAPCRRKDVLIGVFIEQPTPFLPEFFQRLLTLDYPKDKLKVFVHNNEVYHEKHIQRFWEENRNVFKSFKVVGPEENLSQGEARNMGMDICRQDATCDYYFSIDSDVMLTNRQTIKLLIEQNRKIIGPLVTRHSKLWSNFWGALSLDGYYARSEDYIDIVQRKRVGVWNIPYMAHVYLVKGSVLRNELKERNCFVLEKLDSDMALCRSAREMGVFMYITNRHDFGRLISTANYNISHYNNDLWQIYENPVDWKEKYIHQNYTEIFTANYMEEPCPDVFWFPVLTETACDEIVEEMEHYGSWSGGRHEDKRISGGYETVPTDDIHMKQIGFDKEWLHFIREFISPVTLKVFAGYYTKGYAVMNFVVKYTPERQAYLRPHHDSSTFTINIALNNKDVDFQGGGCRFHRYNCSIDSPRKGWSFMHPGRLTHLHEGLPTTNGTRYILVSFIDP
;
A
#
# COMPACT_ATOMS: atom_id res chain seq x y z
N ALA A 1 8.11 48.18 -21.30
CA ALA A 1 7.02 48.73 -20.47
C ALA A 1 5.67 48.56 -21.15
N ASP A 2 5.55 48.90 -22.45
CA ASP A 2 4.29 48.80 -23.21
C ASP A 2 3.79 47.38 -23.47
N SER A 3 4.67 46.37 -23.53
CA SER A 3 4.24 44.96 -23.57
C SER A 3 3.61 44.55 -22.24
N CYS A 4 4.29 44.70 -21.09
CA CYS A 4 3.70 44.33 -19.79
C CYS A 4 2.33 45.01 -19.52
N PHE A 5 2.13 46.27 -19.94
CA PHE A 5 0.86 46.99 -19.75
C PHE A 5 -0.28 46.48 -20.65
N ALA A 6 -0.01 46.14 -21.92
CA ALA A 6 -1.00 45.54 -22.81
C ALA A 6 -1.39 44.11 -22.38
N TYR A 7 -0.46 43.40 -21.74
CA TYR A 7 -0.64 42.00 -21.33
C TYR A 7 -1.45 41.88 -20.03
N ALA A 8 -1.26 42.80 -19.07
CA ALA A 8 -2.11 42.89 -17.87
C ALA A 8 -3.59 43.21 -18.20
N MET A 9 -3.86 43.91 -19.31
CA MET A 9 -5.24 44.14 -19.78
C MET A 9 -5.88 42.92 -20.44
N MET A 10 -5.09 41.91 -20.86
CA MET A 10 -5.59 40.70 -21.54
C MET A 10 -6.12 39.65 -20.56
N GLU A 11 -5.49 39.46 -19.39
CA GLU A 11 -5.98 38.51 -18.38
C GLU A 11 -7.40 38.86 -17.88
N ASN A 12 -7.70 40.16 -17.77
CA ASN A 12 -9.03 40.64 -17.38
C ASN A 12 -10.14 40.38 -18.40
N LYS A 13 -9.81 39.81 -19.57
CA LYS A 13 -10.76 39.52 -20.66
C LYS A 13 -11.03 38.03 -20.86
N LEU A 14 -10.55 37.14 -19.99
CA LEU A 14 -10.88 35.70 -20.02
C LEU A 14 -11.73 35.32 -18.82
N LEU A 15 -12.91 34.74 -19.08
CA LEU A 15 -13.78 34.17 -18.04
C LEU A 15 -13.96 32.67 -18.26
N ILE A 16 -13.69 31.87 -17.24
CA ILE A 16 -13.94 30.43 -17.27
C ILE A 16 -15.34 30.16 -16.74
N LEU A 17 -16.17 29.49 -17.54
CA LEU A 17 -17.49 29.02 -17.13
C LEU A 17 -17.48 27.50 -17.03
N THR A 18 -17.85 26.97 -15.88
CA THR A 18 -17.95 25.53 -15.68
C THR A 18 -19.22 25.17 -14.91
N VAL A 19 -19.65 23.92 -15.02
CA VAL A 19 -20.85 23.42 -14.34
C VAL A 19 -20.45 22.37 -13.32
N ALA A 20 -20.81 22.62 -12.06
CA ALA A 20 -20.63 21.67 -10.98
C ALA A 20 -21.83 21.79 -10.03
N THR A 21 -22.50 20.67 -9.77
CA THR A 21 -23.61 20.61 -8.81
C THR A 21 -23.12 20.39 -7.38
N GLU A 22 -21.95 19.75 -7.24
CA GLU A 22 -21.37 19.39 -5.95
C GLU A 22 -19.84 19.59 -5.95
N LYS A 23 -19.25 19.70 -4.76
CA LYS A 23 -17.79 19.82 -4.58
C LYS A 23 -17.14 18.42 -4.52
N THR A 24 -17.09 17.76 -5.67
CA THR A 24 -16.45 16.43 -5.82
C THR A 24 -14.92 16.52 -5.77
N ASP A 25 -14.23 15.38 -5.62
CA ASP A 25 -12.76 15.37 -5.64
C ASP A 25 -12.19 15.82 -7.00
N GLY A 26 -12.88 15.44 -8.08
CA GLY A 26 -12.58 15.91 -9.43
C GLY A 26 -12.70 17.42 -9.57
N PHE A 27 -13.79 18.01 -9.04
CA PHE A 27 -13.98 19.46 -9.00
C PHE A 27 -12.90 20.17 -8.19
N ASN A 28 -12.52 19.64 -7.03
CA ASN A 28 -11.47 20.22 -6.20
C ASN A 28 -10.12 20.19 -6.93
N ARG A 29 -9.77 19.08 -7.60
CA ARG A 29 -8.56 19.00 -8.45
C ARG A 29 -8.59 20.02 -9.59
N PHE A 30 -9.74 20.19 -10.25
CA PHE A 30 -9.92 21.22 -11.28
C PHE A 30 -9.66 22.62 -10.72
N MET A 31 -10.30 22.97 -9.60
CA MET A 31 -10.14 24.28 -8.94
C MET A 31 -8.70 24.52 -8.45
N GLN A 32 -8.00 23.49 -7.96
CA GLN A 32 -6.58 23.58 -7.60
C GLN A 32 -5.71 23.93 -8.81
N SER A 33 -5.92 23.24 -9.95
CA SER A 33 -5.19 23.55 -11.18
C SER A 33 -5.53 24.93 -11.73
N ALA A 34 -6.78 25.37 -11.58
CA ALA A 34 -7.23 26.70 -12.00
C ALA A 34 -6.58 27.81 -11.14
N ALA A 35 -6.56 27.62 -9.81
CA ALA A 35 -5.95 28.53 -8.86
C ALA A 35 -4.44 28.67 -9.06
N TYR A 36 -3.73 27.57 -9.37
CA TYR A 36 -2.30 27.61 -9.67
C TYR A 36 -1.94 28.56 -10.82
N PHE A 37 -2.83 28.68 -11.82
CA PHE A 37 -2.66 29.57 -12.96
C PHE A 37 -3.40 30.90 -12.84
N ASN A 38 -4.00 31.20 -11.68
CA ASN A 38 -4.81 32.40 -11.44
C ASN A 38 -5.99 32.57 -12.42
N TYR A 39 -6.66 31.48 -12.82
CA TYR A 39 -7.88 31.57 -13.62
C TYR A 39 -9.06 32.12 -12.81
N THR A 40 -9.83 33.02 -13.43
CA THR A 40 -11.13 33.46 -12.89
C THR A 40 -12.23 32.49 -13.32
N VAL A 41 -12.69 31.65 -12.38
CA VAL A 41 -13.71 30.62 -12.63
C VAL A 41 -15.06 31.02 -12.03
N LYS A 42 -16.09 31.05 -12.86
CA LYS A 42 -17.50 31.15 -12.44
C LYS A 42 -18.17 29.78 -12.57
N VAL A 43 -18.54 29.22 -11.43
CA VAL A 43 -19.18 27.91 -11.32
C VAL A 43 -20.70 28.06 -11.39
N LEU A 44 -21.34 27.28 -12.25
CA LEU A 44 -22.78 27.31 -12.49
C LEU A 44 -23.44 26.07 -11.88
N GLY A 45 -24.62 26.22 -11.29
CA GLY A 45 -25.43 25.11 -10.78
C GLY A 45 -24.99 24.52 -9.44
N MET A 46 -24.06 25.15 -8.70
CA MET A 46 -23.59 24.65 -7.40
C MET A 46 -24.74 24.58 -6.39
N GLY A 47 -24.99 23.37 -5.85
CA GLY A 47 -26.11 23.09 -4.95
C GLY A 47 -27.44 22.78 -5.66
N GLU A 48 -27.52 22.89 -6.98
CA GLU A 48 -28.69 22.42 -7.75
C GLU A 48 -28.65 20.90 -7.92
N ALA A 49 -29.83 20.26 -7.93
CA ALA A 49 -29.92 18.85 -8.28
C ALA A 49 -29.56 18.62 -9.76
N TRP A 50 -28.73 17.62 -10.01
CA TRP A 50 -28.39 17.20 -11.37
C TRP A 50 -29.58 16.52 -12.06
N LYS A 51 -30.03 17.09 -13.18
CA LYS A 51 -31.11 16.61 -14.05
C LYS A 51 -30.62 16.22 -15.44
N GLY A 52 -29.31 16.31 -15.69
CA GLY A 52 -28.70 16.04 -16.98
C GLY A 52 -28.58 14.58 -17.39
N GLY A 53 -29.23 13.64 -16.69
CA GLY A 53 -29.15 12.20 -16.97
C GLY A 53 -27.84 11.55 -16.49
N ASN A 54 -27.62 10.28 -16.86
CA ASN A 54 -26.42 9.53 -16.45
C ASN A 54 -25.27 9.72 -17.45
N VAL A 55 -24.66 10.90 -17.40
CA VAL A 55 -23.55 11.29 -18.28
C VAL A 55 -22.31 10.44 -17.97
N GLY A 56 -21.92 9.63 -18.96
CA GLY A 56 -20.87 8.59 -18.84
C GLY A 56 -21.35 7.20 -19.22
N HIS A 57 -22.65 6.91 -19.06
CA HIS A 57 -23.28 5.66 -19.51
C HIS A 57 -24.29 5.87 -20.64
N SER A 58 -24.87 7.06 -20.76
CA SER A 58 -25.82 7.43 -21.81
C SER A 58 -25.60 8.86 -22.32
N ILE A 59 -26.42 9.26 -23.30
CA ILE A 59 -26.57 10.67 -23.70
C ILE A 59 -27.08 11.53 -22.54
N GLY A 60 -26.78 12.84 -22.59
CA GLY A 60 -27.27 13.81 -21.60
C GLY A 60 -26.43 15.08 -21.51
N GLY A 61 -26.55 15.78 -20.38
CA GLY A 61 -25.77 16.99 -20.10
C GLY A 61 -26.42 18.30 -20.53
N GLY A 62 -27.63 18.28 -21.08
CA GLY A 62 -28.37 19.47 -21.53
C GLY A 62 -28.56 20.56 -20.47
N GLN A 63 -28.67 20.18 -19.18
CA GLN A 63 -28.69 21.11 -18.05
C GLN A 63 -27.48 22.06 -18.06
N LYS A 64 -26.31 21.59 -18.52
CA LYS A 64 -25.11 22.43 -18.66
C LYS A 64 -25.34 23.55 -19.67
N VAL A 65 -25.97 23.24 -20.80
CA VAL A 65 -26.25 24.22 -21.87
C VAL A 65 -27.29 25.24 -21.41
N ARG A 66 -28.33 24.81 -20.69
CA ARG A 66 -29.32 25.72 -20.08
C ARG A 66 -28.65 26.70 -19.10
N LEU A 67 -27.85 26.19 -18.17
CA LEU A 67 -27.14 27.03 -17.19
C LEU A 67 -26.16 27.99 -17.88
N LEU A 68 -25.46 27.52 -18.92
CA LEU A 68 -24.56 28.35 -19.70
C LEU A 68 -25.32 29.45 -20.46
N LYS A 69 -26.48 29.13 -21.05
CA LYS A 69 -27.36 30.10 -21.72
C LYS A 69 -27.78 31.22 -20.77
N ASP A 70 -28.21 30.87 -19.56
CA ASP A 70 -28.63 31.84 -18.55
C ASP A 70 -27.44 32.73 -18.12
N ALA A 71 -26.27 32.15 -17.91
CA ALA A 71 -25.08 32.87 -17.47
C ALA A 71 -24.46 33.79 -18.54
N VAL A 72 -24.51 33.40 -19.81
CA VAL A 72 -23.90 34.15 -20.93
C VAL A 72 -24.81 35.30 -21.40
N LYS A 73 -26.11 35.24 -21.12
CA LYS A 73 -27.07 36.29 -21.48
C LYS A 73 -26.63 37.68 -20.99
N ASP A 74 -26.14 37.76 -19.76
CA ASP A 74 -25.69 39.01 -19.12
C ASP A 74 -24.28 39.46 -19.59
N LEU A 75 -23.57 38.60 -20.32
CA LEU A 75 -22.22 38.83 -20.84
C LEU A 75 -22.20 39.13 -22.34
N ALA A 76 -23.36 39.06 -22.99
CA ALA A 76 -23.49 39.08 -24.45
C ALA A 76 -23.03 40.39 -25.09
N ASP A 77 -23.11 41.51 -24.38
CA ASP A 77 -22.76 42.85 -24.89
C ASP A 77 -21.25 43.14 -24.78
N GLN A 78 -20.47 42.26 -24.14
CA GLN A 78 -19.03 42.44 -23.98
C GLN A 78 -18.27 41.83 -25.16
N GLU A 79 -18.07 42.61 -26.23
CA GLU A 79 -17.46 42.12 -27.48
C GLU A 79 -16.02 41.56 -27.31
N ASP A 80 -15.26 42.15 -26.39
CA ASP A 80 -13.87 41.80 -26.12
C ASP A 80 -13.71 40.64 -25.12
N LEU A 81 -14.79 40.22 -24.45
CA LEU A 81 -14.73 39.15 -23.45
C LEU A 81 -14.63 37.80 -24.15
N VAL A 82 -13.59 37.04 -23.81
CA VAL A 82 -13.41 35.64 -24.19
C VAL A 82 -13.94 34.76 -23.07
N ILE A 83 -14.81 33.83 -23.42
CA ILE A 83 -15.36 32.84 -22.51
C ILE A 83 -14.77 31.48 -22.88
N LEU A 84 -14.23 30.78 -21.88
CA LEU A 84 -13.86 29.36 -21.97
C LEU A 84 -14.88 28.56 -21.16
N SER A 85 -15.71 27.78 -21.83
CA SER A 85 -16.61 26.81 -21.20
C SER A 85 -15.96 25.44 -21.18
N VAL A 86 -15.82 24.85 -19.99
CA VAL A 86 -15.19 23.54 -19.79
C VAL A 86 -15.91 22.73 -18.72
N ASP A 87 -15.83 21.40 -18.81
CA ASP A 87 -16.25 20.50 -17.72
C ASP A 87 -15.29 20.61 -16.51
N SER A 88 -15.74 20.24 -15.32
CA SER A 88 -14.92 20.38 -14.09
C SER A 88 -14.58 19.07 -13.36
N TYR A 89 -15.35 18.00 -13.52
CA TYR A 89 -15.12 16.77 -12.73
C TYR A 89 -13.94 15.95 -13.25
N ASP A 90 -13.72 15.96 -14.55
CA ASP A 90 -12.70 15.19 -15.28
C ASP A 90 -11.83 16.10 -16.16
N LEU A 91 -11.45 17.26 -15.62
CA LEU A 91 -10.57 18.20 -16.33
C LEU A 91 -9.50 18.80 -15.43
N ILE A 92 -8.31 19.04 -16.00
CA ILE A 92 -7.22 19.77 -15.35
C ILE A 92 -6.61 20.80 -16.31
N PHE A 93 -6.18 21.93 -15.75
CA PHE A 93 -5.37 22.91 -16.49
C PHE A 93 -3.89 22.51 -16.44
N ALA A 94 -3.25 22.57 -17.60
CA ALA A 94 -1.82 22.32 -17.81
C ALA A 94 -1.05 23.57 -18.29
N GLY A 95 -1.75 24.70 -18.48
CA GLY A 95 -1.17 25.98 -18.89
C GLY A 95 -2.04 27.17 -18.46
N GLY A 96 -1.45 28.38 -18.50
CA GLY A 96 -2.08 29.59 -17.96
C GLY A 96 -2.92 30.40 -18.97
N PRO A 97 -3.64 31.44 -18.48
CA PRO A 97 -4.53 32.29 -19.27
C PRO A 97 -3.87 32.95 -20.49
N GLU A 98 -2.63 33.41 -20.35
CA GLU A 98 -1.91 34.05 -21.46
C GLU A 98 -1.69 33.09 -22.64
N GLU A 99 -1.33 31.84 -22.33
CA GLU A 99 -1.06 30.83 -23.35
C GLU A 99 -2.34 30.43 -24.09
N ILE A 100 -3.46 30.28 -23.36
CA ILE A 100 -4.73 29.91 -23.99
C ILE A 100 -5.26 31.01 -24.90
N LEU A 101 -5.21 32.28 -24.46
CA LEU A 101 -5.61 33.43 -25.26
C LEU A 101 -4.74 33.57 -26.51
N LYS A 102 -3.42 33.44 -26.37
CA LYS A 102 -2.48 33.49 -27.49
C LYS A 102 -2.80 32.42 -28.53
N LYS A 103 -3.02 31.17 -28.11
CA LYS A 103 -3.35 30.06 -29.02
C LYS A 103 -4.71 30.25 -29.68
N PHE A 104 -5.70 30.77 -28.95
CA PHE A 104 -7.03 31.05 -29.48
C PHE A 104 -6.98 32.15 -30.55
N GLN A 105 -6.21 33.21 -30.32
CA GLN A 105 -5.99 34.26 -31.32
C GLN A 105 -5.24 33.76 -32.55
N GLN A 106 -4.24 32.89 -32.36
CA GLN A 106 -3.52 32.25 -33.47
C GLN A 106 -4.39 31.33 -34.32
N ALA A 107 -5.45 30.74 -33.74
CA ALA A 107 -6.43 29.98 -34.50
C ALA A 107 -7.22 30.87 -35.48
N ASN A 108 -7.33 32.18 -35.23
CA ASN A 108 -8.01 33.15 -36.07
C ASN A 108 -9.51 32.83 -36.35
N HIS A 109 -10.18 32.30 -35.32
CA HIS A 109 -11.61 31.99 -35.35
C HIS A 109 -12.35 32.71 -34.22
N LYS A 110 -13.68 32.82 -34.32
CA LYS A 110 -14.52 33.48 -33.29
C LYS A 110 -14.96 32.51 -32.20
N VAL A 111 -15.11 31.24 -32.54
CA VAL A 111 -15.40 30.14 -31.61
C VAL A 111 -14.58 28.91 -32.03
N LEU A 112 -13.97 28.27 -31.04
CA LEU A 112 -13.15 27.08 -31.18
C LEU A 112 -13.67 26.01 -30.21
N PHE A 113 -14.02 24.84 -30.73
CA PHE A 113 -14.38 23.68 -29.91
C PHE A 113 -13.21 22.71 -29.76
N ALA A 114 -13.21 21.95 -28.67
CA ALA A 114 -12.34 20.80 -28.52
C ALA A 114 -12.64 19.76 -29.62
N ALA A 115 -11.60 19.08 -30.10
CA ALA A 115 -11.71 18.04 -31.11
C ALA A 115 -11.40 16.66 -30.52
N GLU A 116 -12.05 15.62 -31.04
CA GLU A 116 -11.82 14.22 -30.67
C GLU A 116 -11.73 13.30 -31.90
N GLY A 117 -11.15 12.11 -31.68
CA GLY A 117 -10.95 11.10 -32.73
C GLY A 117 -12.17 10.21 -32.96
N LEU A 118 -13.09 10.17 -31.99
CA LEU A 118 -14.28 9.32 -32.04
C LEU A 118 -15.50 10.20 -32.35
N ILE A 119 -16.47 9.65 -33.10
CA ILE A 119 -17.72 10.35 -33.33
C ILE A 119 -18.78 9.87 -32.33
N TRP A 120 -19.37 10.82 -31.61
CA TRP A 120 -20.40 10.57 -30.61
C TRP A 120 -21.39 11.74 -30.54
N PRO A 121 -22.69 11.51 -30.26
CA PRO A 121 -23.33 10.20 -30.10
C PRO A 121 -23.75 9.54 -31.43
N ASP A 122 -24.02 10.33 -32.48
CA ASP A 122 -24.57 9.81 -33.76
C ASP A 122 -23.49 9.62 -34.83
N LYS A 123 -23.08 8.37 -35.04
CA LYS A 123 -22.07 7.98 -36.04
C LYS A 123 -22.46 8.33 -37.48
N ARG A 124 -23.75 8.48 -37.79
CA ARG A 124 -24.24 8.79 -39.14
C ARG A 124 -23.89 10.22 -39.57
N LEU A 125 -23.48 11.07 -38.63
CA LEU A 125 -23.07 12.43 -38.92
C LEU A 125 -21.63 12.55 -39.42
N ALA A 126 -20.86 11.46 -39.43
CA ALA A 126 -19.42 11.47 -39.77
C ALA A 126 -19.15 12.07 -41.16
N ASP A 127 -19.97 11.75 -42.16
CA ASP A 127 -19.77 12.20 -43.53
C ASP A 127 -20.08 13.70 -43.71
N LYS A 128 -20.85 14.29 -42.79
CA LYS A 128 -21.17 15.73 -42.82
C LYS A 128 -20.04 16.58 -42.27
N TYR A 129 -19.12 16.02 -41.49
CA TYR A 129 -17.97 16.75 -40.98
C TYR A 129 -17.02 17.11 -42.14
N PRO A 130 -16.40 18.31 -42.12
CA PRO A 130 -15.33 18.63 -43.05
C PRO A 130 -14.23 17.57 -43.05
N SER A 131 -13.63 17.34 -44.21
CA SER A 131 -12.45 16.47 -44.30
C SER A 131 -11.23 17.21 -43.75
N VAL A 132 -10.50 16.57 -42.85
CA VAL A 132 -9.29 17.13 -42.22
C VAL A 132 -8.10 16.30 -42.66
N ARG A 133 -7.06 16.92 -43.22
CA ARG A 133 -5.86 16.22 -43.71
C ARG A 133 -5.05 15.58 -42.58
N SER A 134 -5.02 16.23 -41.41
CA SER A 134 -4.26 15.81 -40.23
C SER A 134 -4.91 16.44 -39.01
N GLY A 135 -5.18 15.62 -38.00
CA GLY A 135 -5.84 16.05 -36.76
C GLY A 135 -7.12 15.28 -36.45
N LYS A 136 -7.65 15.55 -35.26
CA LYS A 136 -8.94 15.05 -34.76
C LYS A 136 -10.09 15.71 -35.53
N ARG A 137 -11.09 14.94 -35.95
CA ARG A 137 -12.12 15.40 -36.91
C ARG A 137 -13.43 15.85 -36.26
N PHE A 138 -13.78 15.28 -35.11
CA PHE A 138 -15.12 15.40 -34.54
C PHE A 138 -15.15 16.36 -33.35
N LEU A 139 -16.29 17.00 -33.12
CA LEU A 139 -16.48 17.97 -32.04
C LEU A 139 -16.65 17.26 -30.69
N ASN A 140 -16.04 17.80 -29.63
CA ASN A 140 -16.30 17.44 -28.24
C ASN A 140 -16.85 18.67 -27.49
N SER A 141 -17.95 18.51 -26.74
CA SER A 141 -18.60 19.63 -26.03
C SER A 141 -17.97 19.98 -24.68
N GLY A 142 -17.09 19.14 -24.14
CA GLY A 142 -16.45 19.36 -22.84
C GLY A 142 -15.44 20.51 -22.82
N GLY A 143 -15.16 21.14 -23.97
CA GLY A 143 -14.35 22.34 -24.08
C GLY A 143 -14.76 23.21 -25.27
N MET A 144 -15.05 24.49 -25.00
CA MET A 144 -15.36 25.51 -26.00
C MET A 144 -14.76 26.85 -25.57
N ILE A 145 -14.06 27.54 -26.47
CA ILE A 145 -13.55 28.90 -26.24
C ILE A 145 -14.01 29.83 -27.35
N GLY A 146 -14.43 31.04 -27.01
CA GLY A 146 -14.94 32.00 -27.99
C GLY A 146 -15.29 33.35 -27.40
N TYR A 147 -15.55 34.33 -28.26
CA TYR A 147 -16.03 35.65 -27.82
C TYR A 147 -17.48 35.56 -27.30
N ALA A 148 -17.77 36.26 -26.22
CA ALA A 148 -19.05 36.19 -25.51
C ALA A 148 -20.29 36.38 -26.40
N PRO A 149 -20.34 37.35 -27.35
CA PRO A 149 -21.51 37.51 -28.22
C PRO A 149 -21.76 36.29 -29.12
N TYR A 150 -20.69 35.62 -29.56
CA TYR A 150 -20.79 34.47 -30.46
C TYR A 150 -21.20 33.21 -29.70
N ILE A 151 -20.67 33.00 -28.50
CA ILE A 151 -21.13 31.92 -27.62
C ILE A 151 -22.61 32.13 -27.27
N ASN A 152 -23.03 33.35 -26.95
CA ASN A 152 -24.42 33.67 -26.66
C ASN A 152 -25.36 33.26 -27.82
N ARG A 153 -24.96 33.58 -29.07
CA ARG A 153 -25.73 33.22 -30.28
C ARG A 153 -25.86 31.70 -30.48
N ILE A 154 -24.89 30.91 -29.99
CA ILE A 154 -24.94 29.44 -30.03
C ILE A 154 -25.88 28.93 -28.94
N VAL A 155 -25.59 29.25 -27.67
CA VAL A 155 -26.33 28.69 -26.52
C VAL A 155 -27.77 29.20 -26.43
N SER A 156 -28.07 30.39 -26.97
CA SER A 156 -29.43 30.92 -27.03
C SER A 156 -30.38 30.06 -27.87
N LYS A 157 -29.85 29.27 -28.81
CA LYS A 157 -30.64 28.33 -29.63
C LYS A 157 -31.09 27.09 -28.86
N TRP A 158 -30.59 26.89 -27.64
CA TRP A 158 -31.02 25.78 -26.80
C TRP A 158 -32.51 25.92 -26.46
N ASN A 159 -33.28 24.94 -26.89
CA ASN A 159 -34.72 24.77 -26.68
C ASN A 159 -35.09 23.32 -26.34
N LEU A 160 -34.10 22.56 -25.86
CA LEU A 160 -34.17 21.13 -25.54
C LEU A 160 -34.28 20.92 -24.02
N ASP A 161 -34.54 19.68 -23.60
CA ASP A 161 -34.73 19.31 -22.19
C ASP A 161 -33.40 19.13 -21.45
N ASP A 162 -33.41 19.27 -20.12
CA ASP A 162 -32.18 19.18 -19.31
C ASP A 162 -31.42 17.85 -19.50
N ASN A 163 -32.10 16.76 -19.88
CA ASN A 163 -31.53 15.43 -20.11
C ASN A 163 -31.18 15.16 -21.60
N ASP A 164 -31.41 16.11 -22.51
CA ASP A 164 -30.95 15.98 -23.89
C ASP A 164 -29.43 16.13 -23.99
N ASP A 165 -28.88 15.67 -25.10
CA ASP A 165 -27.44 15.59 -25.32
C ASP A 165 -26.82 16.95 -25.68
N ASP A 166 -25.89 17.43 -24.85
CA ASP A 166 -25.16 18.67 -25.09
C ASP A 166 -24.26 18.58 -26.33
N GLN A 167 -23.54 17.47 -26.49
CA GLN A 167 -22.62 17.26 -27.62
C GLN A 167 -23.35 17.20 -28.96
N LEU A 168 -24.50 16.52 -29.04
CA LEU A 168 -25.32 16.45 -30.24
C LEU A 168 -25.88 17.81 -30.63
N PHE A 169 -26.25 18.64 -29.65
CA PHE A 169 -26.71 20.02 -29.90
C PHE A 169 -25.62 20.86 -30.57
N TYR A 170 -24.42 20.91 -29.99
CA TYR A 170 -23.29 21.64 -30.59
C TYR A 170 -22.86 21.05 -31.93
N THR A 171 -22.88 19.71 -32.06
CA THR A 171 -22.58 19.01 -33.32
C THR A 171 -23.53 19.44 -34.44
N LYS A 172 -24.85 19.47 -34.19
CA LYS A 172 -25.84 19.88 -35.20
C LYS A 172 -25.62 21.32 -35.66
N ILE A 173 -25.26 22.22 -34.74
CA ILE A 173 -24.92 23.63 -35.06
C ILE A 173 -23.65 23.73 -35.89
N TYR A 174 -22.59 22.99 -35.54
CA TYR A 174 -21.31 22.99 -36.26
C TYR A 174 -21.40 22.38 -37.66
N LEU A 175 -22.28 21.40 -37.85
CA LEU A 175 -22.48 20.72 -39.13
C LEU A 175 -23.33 21.50 -40.13
N ASP A 176 -24.07 22.51 -39.68
CA ASP A 176 -24.75 23.46 -40.56
C ASP A 176 -23.72 24.42 -41.19
N PRO A 177 -23.47 24.35 -42.51
CA PRO A 177 -22.44 25.16 -43.15
C PRO A 177 -22.67 26.66 -43.01
N LEU A 178 -23.93 27.11 -43.07
CA LEU A 178 -24.29 28.52 -42.96
C LEU A 178 -24.02 29.04 -41.55
N GLN A 179 -24.32 28.24 -40.53
CA GLN A 179 -24.02 28.59 -39.15
C GLN A 179 -22.52 28.57 -38.88
N ARG A 180 -21.80 27.56 -39.38
CA ARG A 180 -20.34 27.46 -39.22
C ARG A 180 -19.61 28.65 -39.81
N GLU A 181 -20.01 29.09 -41.00
CA GLU A 181 -19.43 30.26 -41.65
C GLU A 181 -19.81 31.56 -40.93
N SER A 182 -21.10 31.78 -40.65
CA SER A 182 -21.57 33.02 -40.02
C SER A 182 -21.06 33.23 -38.59
N LEU A 183 -20.86 32.15 -37.83
CA LEU A 183 -20.30 32.19 -36.47
C LEU A 183 -18.78 32.01 -36.45
N ASN A 184 -18.15 31.81 -37.61
CA ASN A 184 -16.72 31.55 -37.78
C ASN A 184 -16.19 30.51 -36.78
N MET A 185 -16.80 29.32 -36.79
CA MET A 185 -16.48 28.22 -35.87
C MET A 185 -15.43 27.27 -36.47
N THR A 186 -14.55 26.74 -35.61
CA THR A 186 -13.60 25.67 -35.97
C THR A 186 -13.42 24.66 -34.83
N LEU A 187 -12.68 23.59 -35.07
CA LEU A 187 -12.27 22.63 -34.04
C LEU A 187 -10.75 22.65 -33.83
N ASP A 188 -10.31 22.36 -32.61
CA ASP A 188 -8.88 22.25 -32.26
C ASP A 188 -8.27 20.93 -32.73
N HIS A 189 -8.17 20.77 -34.05
CA HIS A 189 -7.79 19.52 -34.71
C HIS A 189 -6.44 18.95 -34.25
N LYS A 190 -5.48 19.79 -33.86
CA LYS A 190 -4.12 19.39 -33.47
C LYS A 190 -3.86 19.49 -31.96
N CYS A 191 -4.93 19.54 -31.16
CA CYS A 191 -4.86 19.57 -29.70
C CYS A 191 -3.91 20.65 -29.17
N GLN A 192 -3.98 21.87 -29.72
CA GLN A 192 -3.13 22.98 -29.30
C GLN A 192 -3.57 23.53 -27.95
N ILE A 193 -4.89 23.61 -27.73
CA ILE A 193 -5.52 24.07 -26.50
C ILE A 193 -6.10 22.86 -25.73
N PHE A 194 -6.90 22.03 -26.39
CA PHE A 194 -7.68 20.97 -25.77
C PHE A 194 -7.12 19.58 -26.08
N GLN A 195 -6.85 18.79 -25.05
CA GLN A 195 -6.52 17.37 -25.16
C GLN A 195 -7.63 16.52 -24.54
N ASN A 196 -8.48 15.96 -25.39
CA ASN A 196 -9.40 14.89 -25.00
C ASN A 196 -8.62 13.57 -24.97
N LEU A 197 -8.74 12.80 -23.90
CA LEU A 197 -7.97 11.56 -23.72
C LEU A 197 -8.63 10.35 -24.39
N ASN A 198 -9.96 10.34 -24.57
CA ASN A 198 -10.65 9.21 -25.17
C ASN A 198 -10.20 8.96 -26.62
N GLY A 199 -9.64 7.79 -26.89
CA GLY A 199 -9.03 7.45 -28.19
C GLY A 199 -7.72 8.19 -28.50
N ALA A 200 -7.05 8.77 -27.50
CA ALA A 200 -5.78 9.48 -27.65
C ALA A 200 -4.81 9.27 -26.47
N VAL A 201 -5.04 8.25 -25.62
CA VAL A 201 -4.18 7.93 -24.46
C VAL A 201 -2.73 7.68 -24.89
N ASP A 202 -2.54 6.89 -25.96
CA ASP A 202 -1.20 6.54 -26.50
C ASP A 202 -0.47 7.73 -27.13
N GLU A 203 -1.15 8.86 -27.36
CA GLU A 203 -0.54 10.07 -27.92
C GLU A 203 0.02 10.98 -26.81
N VAL A 204 -0.31 10.72 -25.55
CA VAL A 204 -0.09 11.64 -24.43
C VAL A 204 1.00 11.13 -23.49
N LEU A 205 2.02 11.95 -23.26
CA LEU A 205 3.09 11.70 -22.29
C LEU A 205 3.26 12.88 -21.32
N LEU A 206 3.72 12.58 -20.10
CA LEU A 206 4.16 13.60 -19.15
C LEU A 206 5.47 14.24 -19.62
N LYS A 207 5.50 15.58 -19.65
CA LYS A 207 6.68 16.39 -19.91
C LYS A 207 7.06 17.13 -18.63
N PHE A 208 8.13 16.67 -17.99
CA PHE A 208 8.71 17.31 -16.81
C PHE A 208 9.50 18.55 -17.22
N GLY A 209 9.11 19.72 -16.70
CA GLY A 209 9.90 20.94 -16.73
C GLY A 209 10.55 21.22 -15.39
N THR A 210 11.25 22.35 -15.27
CA THR A 210 11.94 22.77 -14.04
C THR A 210 10.94 23.10 -12.91
N GLY A 211 9.90 23.90 -13.20
CA GLY A 211 8.92 24.31 -12.17
C GLY A 211 7.51 23.72 -12.27
N ARG A 212 7.21 22.91 -13.30
CA ARG A 212 5.88 22.32 -13.53
C ARG A 212 5.94 21.13 -14.47
N VAL A 213 4.95 20.24 -14.38
CA VAL A 213 4.74 19.12 -15.29
C VAL A 213 3.59 19.46 -16.25
N ARG A 214 3.75 19.11 -17.52
CA ARG A 214 2.73 19.29 -18.54
C ARG A 214 2.43 17.98 -19.26
N VAL A 215 1.35 17.98 -20.03
CA VAL A 215 1.09 16.96 -21.04
C VAL A 215 1.65 17.40 -22.38
N ARG A 216 2.30 16.48 -23.11
CA ARG A 216 2.69 16.65 -24.52
C ARG A 216 1.91 15.64 -25.37
N ASN A 217 1.26 16.13 -26.42
CA ASN A 217 0.76 15.26 -27.48
C ASN A 217 1.92 14.98 -28.44
N THR A 218 2.34 13.73 -28.53
CA THR A 218 3.49 13.29 -29.35
C THR A 218 3.18 13.24 -30.84
N LEU A 219 1.91 13.03 -31.21
CA LEU A 219 1.48 12.92 -32.61
C LEU A 219 1.52 14.29 -33.33
N TYR A 220 1.12 15.35 -32.63
CA TYR A 220 1.07 16.71 -33.18
C TYR A 220 2.15 17.65 -32.66
N ASP A 221 3.02 17.14 -31.78
CA ASP A 221 4.01 17.90 -31.04
C ASP A 221 3.44 19.16 -30.36
N SER A 222 2.28 19.02 -29.73
CA SER A 222 1.60 20.11 -29.05
C SER A 222 1.76 20.01 -27.52
N LEU A 223 1.61 21.16 -26.85
CA LEU A 223 1.51 21.25 -25.40
C LEU A 223 0.11 21.76 -25.04
N PRO A 224 -0.88 20.88 -24.88
CA PRO A 224 -2.24 21.28 -24.52
C PRO A 224 -2.28 22.14 -23.25
N VAL A 225 -3.29 23.02 -23.18
CA VAL A 225 -3.55 23.86 -22.00
C VAL A 225 -4.61 23.22 -21.11
N VAL A 226 -5.53 22.48 -21.71
CA VAL A 226 -6.67 21.83 -21.07
C VAL A 226 -6.55 20.33 -21.35
N VAL A 227 -6.59 19.50 -20.30
CA VAL A 227 -6.59 18.04 -20.41
C VAL A 227 -7.90 17.50 -19.87
N HIS A 228 -8.66 16.82 -20.72
CA HIS A 228 -10.01 16.35 -20.45
C HIS A 228 -10.06 14.82 -20.51
N GLY A 229 -10.36 14.21 -19.36
CA GLY A 229 -10.49 12.75 -19.18
C GLY A 229 -11.85 12.21 -19.57
N ASN A 230 -12.32 12.58 -20.75
CA ASN A 230 -13.65 12.24 -21.25
C ASN A 230 -13.88 10.72 -21.38
N GLY A 231 -15.14 10.30 -21.23
CA GLY A 231 -15.53 8.90 -21.32
C GLY A 231 -14.83 8.02 -20.29
N ASN A 232 -14.22 6.92 -20.74
CA ASN A 232 -13.60 5.92 -19.86
C ASN A 232 -12.13 6.22 -19.49
N THR A 233 -11.67 7.47 -19.65
CA THR A 233 -10.26 7.85 -19.44
C THR A 233 -10.00 8.58 -18.11
N LYS A 234 -11.00 8.65 -17.23
CA LYS A 234 -10.91 9.28 -15.90
C LYS A 234 -9.74 8.75 -15.06
N MET A 235 -9.45 7.44 -15.15
CA MET A 235 -8.33 6.83 -14.42
C MET A 235 -6.97 7.31 -14.94
N TYR A 236 -6.82 7.45 -16.26
CA TYR A 236 -5.59 8.00 -16.83
C TYR A 236 -5.44 9.48 -16.49
N LEU A 237 -6.53 10.24 -16.44
CA LEU A 237 -6.51 11.60 -15.93
C LEU A 237 -6.11 11.67 -14.45
N ASN A 238 -6.55 10.72 -13.62
CA ASN A 238 -6.11 10.64 -12.22
C ASN A 238 -4.60 10.44 -12.11
N TYR A 239 -4.02 9.57 -12.95
CA TYR A 239 -2.57 9.42 -13.07
C TYR A 239 -1.89 10.75 -13.46
N LEU A 240 -2.35 11.41 -14.53
CA LEU A 240 -1.78 12.68 -14.97
C LEU A 240 -1.91 13.78 -13.90
N GLY A 241 -3.03 13.80 -13.17
CA GLY A 241 -3.32 14.74 -12.10
C GLY A 241 -2.45 14.57 -10.84
N ASN A 242 -1.75 13.44 -10.68
CA ASN A 242 -0.72 13.29 -9.64
C ASN A 242 0.54 14.13 -9.93
N TYR A 243 0.66 14.67 -11.14
CA TYR A 243 1.83 15.45 -11.58
C TYR A 243 1.44 16.84 -12.05
N VAL A 244 0.45 16.94 -12.92
CA VAL A 244 0.08 18.17 -13.63
C VAL A 244 -0.87 19.04 -12.79
N PRO A 245 -0.65 20.36 -12.68
CA PRO A 245 0.50 21.10 -13.22
C PRO A 245 1.73 21.08 -12.30
N ASN A 246 1.53 20.97 -10.98
CA ASN A 246 2.60 21.12 -9.98
C ASN A 246 2.45 20.16 -8.79
N ALA A 247 1.62 19.12 -8.91
CA ALA A 247 1.34 18.22 -7.81
C ALA A 247 2.58 17.43 -7.36
N TRP A 248 3.38 16.99 -8.33
CA TRP A 248 4.68 16.38 -8.07
C TRP A 248 5.70 16.78 -9.14
N SER A 249 6.91 17.16 -8.74
CA SER A 249 8.04 17.46 -9.64
C SER A 249 9.37 16.94 -9.09
N TYR A 250 10.39 16.83 -9.94
CA TYR A 250 11.73 16.40 -9.52
C TYR A 250 12.43 17.41 -8.59
N GLU A 251 12.16 18.71 -8.76
CA GLU A 251 12.80 19.76 -7.96
C GLU A 251 12.12 19.96 -6.59
N GLN A 252 10.78 19.95 -6.56
CA GLN A 252 10.01 20.28 -5.36
C GLN A 252 9.47 19.04 -4.62
N GLY A 253 9.53 17.86 -5.24
CA GLY A 253 8.81 16.68 -4.75
C GLY A 253 7.31 16.90 -4.83
N CYS A 254 6.56 16.47 -3.81
CA CYS A 254 5.13 16.64 -3.73
C CYS A 254 4.75 18.00 -3.14
N SER A 255 4.18 18.89 -3.95
CA SER A 255 3.84 20.26 -3.52
C SER A 255 2.56 20.33 -2.69
N HIS A 256 1.63 19.40 -2.91
CA HIS A 256 0.29 19.40 -2.28
C HIS A 256 0.15 18.40 -1.12
N CYS A 257 1.25 17.78 -0.71
CA CYS A 257 1.24 16.76 0.34
C CYS A 257 1.04 17.34 1.75
N ASP A 258 1.33 18.63 1.92
CA ASP A 258 1.16 19.36 3.17
C ASP A 258 -0.03 20.33 3.13
N ASP A 259 -0.83 20.28 2.06
CA ASP A 259 -2.03 21.09 1.92
C ASP A 259 -3.19 20.49 2.73
N ASP A 260 -3.95 21.38 3.38
CA ASP A 260 -5.14 21.07 4.18
C ASP A 260 -4.92 20.02 5.27
N LEU A 261 -3.72 19.98 5.86
CA LEU A 261 -3.43 19.05 6.96
C LEU A 261 -4.31 19.34 8.18
N VAL A 262 -4.81 18.28 8.81
CA VAL A 262 -5.52 18.39 10.09
C VAL A 262 -4.49 18.42 11.22
N GLU A 263 -4.43 19.52 11.96
CA GLU A 263 -3.56 19.58 13.15
C GLU A 263 -4.08 18.68 14.28
N LEU A 264 -3.37 17.58 14.51
CA LEU A 264 -3.50 16.76 15.70
C LEU A 264 -2.49 17.27 16.74
N SER A 265 -2.86 18.34 17.47
CA SER A 265 -1.96 19.08 18.38
C SER A 265 -0.98 18.18 19.16
N HIS A 266 0.31 18.34 18.91
CA HIS A 266 1.40 17.72 19.67
C HIS A 266 1.48 18.42 21.04
N GLY A 267 0.69 17.95 22.02
CA GLY A 267 0.70 18.44 23.41
C GLY A 267 -0.55 19.20 23.88
N GLY A 268 -1.62 19.27 23.09
CA GLY A 268 -2.92 19.85 23.49
C GLY A 268 -3.90 18.79 24.02
N ALA A 269 -4.82 19.20 24.91
CA ALA A 269 -5.72 18.36 25.70
C ALA A 269 -6.35 17.13 24.98
N PRO A 270 -6.56 15.99 25.67
CA PRO A 270 -7.15 14.75 25.13
C PRO A 270 -8.50 14.90 24.40
N CYS A 271 -9.23 16.00 24.65
CA CYS A 271 -10.57 16.25 24.15
C CYS A 271 -10.70 16.53 22.64
N ARG A 272 -9.61 16.74 21.88
CA ARG A 272 -9.67 17.05 20.43
C ARG A 272 -9.37 15.86 19.50
N ARG A 273 -9.00 14.70 20.04
CA ARG A 273 -8.66 13.53 19.21
C ARG A 273 -9.90 12.79 18.73
N LYS A 274 -9.84 12.37 17.47
CA LYS A 274 -10.91 11.78 16.68
C LYS A 274 -11.16 10.33 17.08
N ASP A 275 -12.42 9.90 17.10
CA ASP A 275 -12.79 8.52 17.42
C ASP A 275 -12.59 7.64 16.17
N VAL A 276 -11.81 6.57 16.31
CA VAL A 276 -11.42 5.67 15.21
C VAL A 276 -11.94 4.26 15.49
N LEU A 277 -12.67 3.68 14.54
CA LEU A 277 -12.98 2.26 14.53
C LEU A 277 -11.92 1.51 13.70
N ILE A 278 -11.21 0.60 14.33
CA ILE A 278 -10.27 -0.30 13.68
C ILE A 278 -11.00 -1.60 13.33
N GLY A 279 -11.11 -1.91 12.04
CA GLY A 279 -11.56 -3.21 11.55
C GLY A 279 -10.36 -4.09 11.23
N VAL A 280 -10.19 -5.17 11.98
CA VAL A 280 -9.15 -6.19 11.78
C VAL A 280 -9.77 -7.39 11.08
N PHE A 281 -9.18 -7.83 9.97
CA PHE A 281 -9.68 -8.94 9.15
C PHE A 281 -8.64 -10.06 9.07
N ILE A 282 -9.00 -11.24 9.60
CA ILE A 282 -8.19 -12.46 9.57
C ILE A 282 -8.94 -13.48 8.70
N GLU A 283 -8.67 -13.41 7.39
CA GLU A 283 -9.46 -14.14 6.39
C GLU A 283 -8.79 -15.40 5.86
N GLN A 284 -7.56 -15.67 6.31
CA GLN A 284 -6.77 -16.85 5.99
C GLN A 284 -5.70 -17.07 7.07
N PRO A 285 -5.14 -18.29 7.20
CA PRO A 285 -4.08 -18.54 8.15
C PRO A 285 -2.89 -17.61 7.90
N THR A 286 -2.54 -16.84 8.93
CA THR A 286 -1.55 -15.76 8.83
C THR A 286 -0.43 -15.97 9.85
N PRO A 287 0.84 -16.03 9.41
CA PRO A 287 2.00 -16.06 10.30
C PRO A 287 2.06 -14.88 11.28
N PHE A 288 2.67 -15.08 12.44
CA PHE A 288 2.99 -14.01 13.40
C PHE A 288 1.78 -13.17 13.84
N LEU A 289 0.59 -13.78 13.92
CA LEU A 289 -0.62 -13.08 14.37
C LEU A 289 -0.50 -12.49 15.79
N PRO A 290 0.17 -13.14 16.78
CA PRO A 290 0.44 -12.52 18.07
C PRO A 290 1.22 -11.21 17.95
N GLU A 291 2.26 -11.16 17.10
CA GLU A 291 3.08 -9.98 16.85
C GLU A 291 2.28 -8.87 16.16
N PHE A 292 1.36 -9.23 15.25
CA PHE A 292 0.40 -8.30 14.66
C PHE A 292 -0.44 -7.59 15.75
N PHE A 293 -1.01 -8.36 16.67
CA PHE A 293 -1.81 -7.81 17.76
C PHE A 293 -0.98 -6.96 18.74
N GLN A 294 0.25 -7.37 19.03
CA GLN A 294 1.19 -6.55 19.82
C GLN A 294 1.48 -5.21 19.13
N ARG A 295 1.67 -5.21 17.80
CA ARG A 295 1.85 -3.96 17.04
C ARG A 295 0.63 -3.05 17.15
N LEU A 296 -0.58 -3.60 17.08
CA LEU A 296 -1.84 -2.86 17.28
C LEU A 296 -1.88 -2.16 18.66
N LEU A 297 -1.44 -2.85 19.71
CA LEU A 297 -1.32 -2.26 21.05
C LEU A 297 -0.26 -1.17 21.11
N THR A 298 0.86 -1.30 20.41
CA THR A 298 1.93 -0.28 20.42
C THR A 298 1.68 0.92 19.51
N LEU A 299 0.61 0.94 18.70
CA LEU A 299 0.25 2.10 17.91
C LEU A 299 0.10 3.34 18.81
N ASP A 300 0.79 4.41 18.44
CA ASP A 300 0.82 5.68 19.16
C ASP A 300 -0.46 6.47 18.82
N TYR A 301 -1.57 6.02 19.39
CA TYR A 301 -2.87 6.69 19.37
C TYR A 301 -3.62 6.34 20.68
N PRO A 302 -4.32 7.29 21.32
CA PRO A 302 -5.01 7.04 22.59
C PRO A 302 -6.03 5.92 22.48
N LYS A 303 -5.87 4.91 23.32
CA LYS A 303 -6.67 3.67 23.28
C LYS A 303 -8.14 3.90 23.67
N ASP A 304 -8.42 4.92 24.48
CA ASP A 304 -9.76 5.40 24.83
C ASP A 304 -10.51 6.05 23.65
N LYS A 305 -9.83 6.28 22.52
CA LYS A 305 -10.41 6.76 21.24
C LYS A 305 -10.46 5.67 20.16
N LEU A 306 -9.97 4.47 20.47
CA LEU A 306 -9.94 3.35 19.54
C LEU A 306 -11.04 2.35 19.90
N LYS A 307 -11.90 2.07 18.92
CA LYS A 307 -12.81 0.93 18.94
C LYS A 307 -12.20 -0.16 18.06
N VAL A 308 -12.23 -1.41 18.48
CA VAL A 308 -11.69 -2.54 17.71
C VAL A 308 -12.81 -3.51 17.36
N PHE A 309 -12.92 -3.82 16.08
CA PHE A 309 -13.73 -4.87 15.52
C PHE A 309 -12.78 -5.89 14.89
N VAL A 310 -12.88 -7.15 15.29
CA VAL A 310 -12.08 -8.25 14.72
C VAL A 310 -13.02 -9.24 14.06
N HIS A 311 -12.81 -9.51 12.78
CA HIS A 311 -13.38 -10.66 12.10
C HIS A 311 -12.31 -11.73 11.93
N ASN A 312 -12.64 -12.96 12.31
CA ASN A 312 -11.78 -14.12 12.13
C ASN A 312 -12.54 -15.23 11.42
N ASN A 313 -12.06 -15.61 10.24
CA ASN A 313 -12.59 -16.73 9.48
C ASN A 313 -11.88 -18.05 9.81
N GLU A 314 -10.78 -18.02 10.57
CA GLU A 314 -9.89 -19.17 10.76
C GLU A 314 -9.96 -19.75 12.19
N VAL A 315 -10.45 -20.97 12.32
CA VAL A 315 -10.51 -21.69 13.61
C VAL A 315 -9.12 -21.79 14.25
N TYR A 316 -8.06 -21.94 13.45
CA TYR A 316 -6.67 -21.96 13.92
C TYR A 316 -6.30 -20.72 14.75
N HIS A 317 -6.87 -19.55 14.42
CA HIS A 317 -6.55 -18.29 15.07
C HIS A 317 -7.43 -17.94 16.28
N GLU A 318 -8.48 -18.72 16.58
CA GLU A 318 -9.34 -18.49 17.76
C GLU A 318 -8.52 -18.44 19.05
N LYS A 319 -7.56 -19.37 19.24
CA LYS A 319 -6.69 -19.41 20.42
C LYS A 319 -5.87 -18.12 20.60
N HIS A 320 -5.39 -17.55 19.50
CA HIS A 320 -4.57 -16.34 19.53
C HIS A 320 -5.42 -15.11 19.87
N ILE A 321 -6.62 -15.03 19.29
CA ILE A 321 -7.57 -13.95 19.53
C ILE A 321 -8.12 -14.00 20.95
N GLN A 322 -8.48 -15.19 21.45
CA GLN A 322 -8.97 -15.36 22.80
C GLN A 322 -7.95 -14.88 23.82
N ARG A 323 -6.69 -15.31 23.70
CA ARG A 323 -5.60 -14.85 24.57
C ARG A 323 -5.46 -13.33 24.53
N PHE A 324 -5.42 -12.75 23.33
CA PHE A 324 -5.31 -11.30 23.18
C PHE A 324 -6.50 -10.55 23.78
N TRP A 325 -7.72 -11.06 23.61
CA TRP A 325 -8.95 -10.48 24.13
C TRP A 325 -8.99 -10.51 25.66
N GLU A 326 -8.64 -11.64 26.27
CA GLU A 326 -8.59 -11.80 27.73
C GLU A 326 -7.60 -10.81 28.36
N GLU A 327 -6.44 -10.64 27.75
CA GLU A 327 -5.39 -9.75 28.22
C GLU A 327 -5.70 -8.25 27.98
N ASN A 328 -6.40 -7.89 26.88
CA ASN A 328 -6.41 -6.51 26.39
C ASN A 328 -7.79 -5.88 26.14
N ARG A 329 -8.91 -6.57 26.35
CA ARG A 329 -10.26 -6.03 26.04
C ARG A 329 -10.59 -4.70 26.72
N ASN A 330 -10.04 -4.44 27.90
CA ASN A 330 -10.30 -3.23 28.69
C ASN A 330 -9.40 -2.04 28.30
N VAL A 331 -8.41 -2.26 27.43
CA VAL A 331 -7.48 -1.21 26.98
C VAL A 331 -8.16 -0.28 25.96
N PHE A 332 -9.01 -0.84 25.11
CA PHE A 332 -9.71 -0.11 24.05
C PHE A 332 -11.07 0.40 24.52
N LYS A 333 -11.61 1.43 23.85
CA LYS A 333 -12.95 1.97 24.13
C LYS A 333 -14.05 0.93 23.98
N SER A 334 -13.93 0.07 22.97
CA SER A 334 -14.80 -1.08 22.76
C SER A 334 -14.06 -2.15 21.97
N PHE A 335 -14.34 -3.42 22.24
CA PHE A 335 -13.75 -4.55 21.53
C PHE A 335 -14.84 -5.55 21.16
N LYS A 336 -15.03 -5.81 19.86
CA LYS A 336 -16.00 -6.78 19.33
C LYS A 336 -15.26 -7.80 18.47
N VAL A 337 -15.54 -9.08 18.69
CA VAL A 337 -15.04 -10.20 17.89
C VAL A 337 -16.22 -10.86 17.19
N VAL A 338 -16.01 -11.24 15.93
CA VAL A 338 -16.88 -12.11 15.15
C VAL A 338 -16.02 -13.28 14.70
N GLY A 339 -16.33 -14.47 15.21
CA GLY A 339 -15.57 -15.67 14.93
C GLY A 339 -16.07 -16.46 13.71
N PRO A 340 -15.42 -17.60 13.41
CA PRO A 340 -15.73 -18.42 12.24
C PRO A 340 -17.14 -19.04 12.28
N GLU A 341 -17.74 -19.13 13.46
CA GLU A 341 -19.07 -19.71 13.69
C GLU A 341 -20.21 -18.96 12.98
N GLU A 342 -20.02 -17.67 12.70
CA GLU A 342 -21.00 -16.84 11.99
C GLU A 342 -20.98 -17.08 10.47
N ASN A 343 -19.96 -17.78 9.94
CA ASN A 343 -19.82 -18.20 8.54
C ASN A 343 -20.08 -17.06 7.53
N LEU A 344 -19.45 -15.90 7.77
CA LEU A 344 -19.51 -14.75 6.89
C LEU A 344 -18.46 -14.85 5.78
N SER A 345 -18.81 -14.45 4.56
CA SER A 345 -17.79 -14.22 3.53
C SER A 345 -16.94 -12.99 3.88
N GLN A 346 -15.71 -12.93 3.32
CA GLN A 346 -14.81 -11.79 3.51
C GLN A 346 -15.50 -10.45 3.20
N GLY A 347 -16.32 -10.41 2.14
CA GLY A 347 -17.05 -9.20 1.76
C GLY A 347 -18.14 -8.81 2.74
N GLU A 348 -18.90 -9.77 3.27
CA GLU A 348 -19.93 -9.53 4.29
C GLU A 348 -19.32 -9.04 5.61
N ALA A 349 -18.20 -9.63 6.03
CA ALA A 349 -17.46 -9.22 7.21
C ALA A 349 -16.95 -7.77 7.08
N ARG A 350 -16.36 -7.42 5.93
CA ARG A 350 -15.88 -6.05 5.67
C ARG A 350 -17.01 -5.03 5.57
N ASN A 351 -18.14 -5.40 4.94
CA ASN A 351 -19.36 -4.59 4.97
C ASN A 351 -19.82 -4.36 6.41
N MET A 352 -19.85 -5.40 7.26
CA MET A 352 -20.25 -5.29 8.67
C MET A 352 -19.33 -4.34 9.46
N GLY A 353 -18.00 -4.50 9.33
CA GLY A 353 -17.02 -3.63 9.99
C GLY A 353 -17.19 -2.16 9.58
N MET A 354 -17.36 -1.91 8.28
CA MET A 354 -17.59 -0.57 7.74
C MET A 354 -18.95 0.01 8.17
N ASP A 355 -19.99 -0.82 8.24
CA ASP A 355 -21.34 -0.42 8.66
C ASP A 355 -21.41 -0.02 10.13
N ILE A 356 -20.62 -0.64 11.01
CA ILE A 356 -20.53 -0.24 12.42
C ILE A 356 -20.08 1.22 12.53
N CYS A 357 -19.07 1.64 11.74
CA CYS A 357 -18.65 3.05 11.70
C CYS A 357 -19.67 3.94 10.99
N ARG A 358 -20.31 3.45 9.92
CA ARG A 358 -21.32 4.20 9.15
C ARG A 358 -22.52 4.55 10.02
N GLN A 359 -23.01 3.62 10.84
CA GLN A 359 -24.17 3.79 11.71
C GLN A 359 -23.87 4.60 12.97
N ASP A 360 -22.61 4.64 13.40
CA ASP A 360 -22.17 5.39 14.56
C ASP A 360 -21.75 6.83 14.19
N ALA A 361 -22.58 7.80 14.56
CA ALA A 361 -22.29 9.22 14.33
C ALA A 361 -21.03 9.72 15.07
N THR A 362 -20.59 9.00 16.12
CA THR A 362 -19.33 9.32 16.83
C THR A 362 -18.10 8.78 16.12
N CYS A 363 -18.25 7.88 15.14
CA CYS A 363 -17.12 7.38 14.36
C CYS A 363 -16.66 8.44 13.34
N ASP A 364 -15.50 9.04 13.61
CA ASP A 364 -14.86 10.01 12.71
C ASP A 364 -14.12 9.31 11.57
N TYR A 365 -13.44 8.20 11.86
CA TYR A 365 -12.65 7.44 10.89
C TYR A 365 -12.80 5.92 11.06
N TYR A 366 -12.78 5.21 9.94
CA TYR A 366 -12.71 3.75 9.87
C TYR A 366 -11.33 3.35 9.35
N PHE A 367 -10.56 2.60 10.15
CA PHE A 367 -9.25 2.09 9.78
C PHE A 367 -9.35 0.58 9.56
N SER A 368 -9.34 0.16 8.30
CA SER A 368 -9.32 -1.26 7.92
C SER A 368 -7.88 -1.75 7.85
N ILE A 369 -7.61 -2.91 8.45
CA ILE A 369 -6.30 -3.55 8.42
C ILE A 369 -6.44 -5.07 8.38
N ASP A 370 -5.74 -5.71 7.46
CA ASP A 370 -5.68 -7.16 7.32
C ASP A 370 -4.53 -7.74 8.14
N SER A 371 -4.66 -8.99 8.54
CA SER A 371 -3.67 -9.69 9.39
C SER A 371 -2.29 -9.82 8.78
N ASP A 372 -2.16 -9.70 7.46
CA ASP A 372 -0.89 -9.79 6.73
C ASP A 372 -0.10 -8.47 6.69
N VAL A 373 -0.60 -7.42 7.35
CA VAL A 373 0.03 -6.10 7.42
C VAL A 373 0.82 -5.93 8.72
N MET A 374 2.14 -5.87 8.61
CA MET A 374 3.05 -5.64 9.74
C MET A 374 3.46 -4.17 9.79
N LEU A 375 2.66 -3.35 10.49
CA LEU A 375 2.97 -1.93 10.73
C LEU A 375 4.18 -1.80 11.65
N THR A 376 5.27 -1.22 11.16
CA THR A 376 6.46 -0.89 11.95
C THR A 376 6.40 0.53 12.49
N ASN A 377 5.69 1.42 11.80
CA ASN A 377 5.53 2.81 12.20
C ASN A 377 4.33 2.97 13.14
N ARG A 378 4.63 3.24 14.41
CA ARG A 378 3.62 3.42 15.46
C ARG A 378 2.72 4.65 15.22
N GLN A 379 3.16 5.62 14.43
CA GLN A 379 2.41 6.86 14.15
C GLN A 379 1.46 6.74 12.95
N THR A 380 1.32 5.57 12.34
CA THR A 380 0.55 5.36 11.10
C THR A 380 -0.84 6.02 11.13
N ILE A 381 -1.66 5.78 12.15
CA ILE A 381 -3.02 6.35 12.25
C ILE A 381 -2.98 7.88 12.27
N LYS A 382 -2.06 8.49 13.03
CA LYS A 382 -1.93 9.95 13.12
C LYS A 382 -1.58 10.54 11.76
N LEU A 383 -0.54 10.00 11.11
CA LEU A 383 -0.06 10.46 9.82
C LEU A 383 -1.14 10.36 8.73
N LEU A 384 -1.96 9.30 8.74
CA LEU A 384 -3.06 9.15 7.78
C LEU A 384 -4.21 10.13 8.05
N ILE A 385 -4.57 10.38 9.31
CA ILE A 385 -5.62 11.34 9.68
C ILE A 385 -5.18 12.78 9.32
N GLU A 386 -3.91 13.13 9.60
CA GLU A 386 -3.35 14.44 9.31
C GLU A 386 -3.45 14.78 7.81
N GLN A 387 -3.32 13.79 6.93
CA GLN A 387 -3.43 13.97 5.47
C GLN A 387 -4.84 14.36 4.98
N ASN A 388 -5.87 14.30 5.84
CA ASN A 388 -7.20 14.86 5.55
C ASN A 388 -7.88 14.35 4.27
N ARG A 389 -7.52 13.17 3.76
CA ARG A 389 -8.12 12.60 2.55
C ARG A 389 -9.39 11.79 2.87
N LYS A 390 -10.25 11.60 1.87
CA LYS A 390 -11.49 10.80 2.01
C LYS A 390 -11.19 9.33 2.27
N ILE A 391 -10.34 8.75 1.43
CA ILE A 391 -9.80 7.40 1.55
C ILE A 391 -8.28 7.50 1.35
N ILE A 392 -7.51 6.99 2.30
CA ILE A 392 -6.04 6.99 2.22
C ILE A 392 -5.43 5.73 2.84
N GLY A 393 -4.45 5.15 2.18
CA GLY A 393 -3.69 3.99 2.66
C GLY A 393 -2.21 4.31 2.83
N PRO A 394 -1.53 3.70 3.81
CA PRO A 394 -0.07 3.69 3.85
C PRO A 394 0.46 2.70 2.81
N LEU A 395 1.54 3.07 2.10
CA LEU A 395 2.24 2.12 1.24
C LEU A 395 2.92 1.05 2.10
N VAL A 396 2.53 -0.20 1.90
CA VAL A 396 3.22 -1.37 2.45
C VAL A 396 3.61 -2.32 1.31
N THR A 397 4.81 -2.88 1.41
CA THR A 397 5.40 -3.72 0.36
C THR A 397 5.82 -5.06 0.93
N ARG A 398 5.80 -6.10 0.11
CA ARG A 398 6.37 -7.38 0.51
C ARG A 398 7.90 -7.27 0.46
N HIS A 399 8.56 -7.74 1.51
CA HIS A 399 10.01 -7.59 1.66
C HIS A 399 10.77 -8.10 0.42
N SER A 400 11.71 -7.28 -0.08
CA SER A 400 12.54 -7.57 -1.26
C SER A 400 11.76 -7.87 -2.56
N LYS A 401 10.49 -7.48 -2.65
CA LYS A 401 9.63 -7.65 -3.83
C LYS A 401 8.95 -6.32 -4.21
N LEU A 402 8.40 -6.25 -5.43
CA LEU A 402 7.62 -5.10 -5.90
C LEU A 402 6.13 -5.18 -5.54
N TRP A 403 5.66 -6.35 -5.10
CA TRP A 403 4.27 -6.55 -4.66
C TRP A 403 3.95 -5.64 -3.49
N SER A 404 2.87 -4.86 -3.62
CA SER A 404 2.43 -3.86 -2.65
C SER A 404 0.91 -3.78 -2.62
N ASN A 405 0.38 -3.06 -1.64
CA ASN A 405 -1.05 -2.95 -1.36
C ASN A 405 -1.82 -1.98 -2.28
N PHE A 406 -1.30 -1.66 -3.47
CA PHE A 406 -1.98 -0.81 -4.44
C PHE A 406 -1.68 -1.19 -5.89
N TRP A 407 -2.56 -0.79 -6.81
CA TRP A 407 -2.28 -0.83 -8.25
C TRP A 407 -2.25 0.60 -8.80
N GLY A 408 -1.27 0.90 -9.65
CA GLY A 408 -1.17 2.22 -10.28
C GLY A 408 -2.04 2.39 -11.53
N ALA A 409 -2.46 1.29 -12.16
CA ALA A 409 -3.30 1.30 -13.36
C ALA A 409 -4.28 0.11 -13.36
N LEU A 410 -5.27 0.19 -14.25
CA LEU A 410 -6.22 -0.91 -14.52
C LEU A 410 -6.12 -1.32 -15.99
N SER A 411 -6.32 -2.60 -16.26
CA SER A 411 -6.60 -3.09 -17.61
C SER A 411 -7.99 -2.65 -18.08
N LEU A 412 -8.30 -2.85 -19.36
CA LEU A 412 -9.63 -2.56 -19.91
C LEU A 412 -10.75 -3.35 -19.22
N ASP A 413 -10.43 -4.55 -18.71
CA ASP A 413 -11.35 -5.41 -17.97
C ASP A 413 -11.44 -5.03 -16.46
N GLY A 414 -10.72 -4.00 -16.03
CA GLY A 414 -10.72 -3.52 -14.65
C GLY A 414 -9.80 -4.29 -13.69
N TYR A 415 -8.93 -5.16 -14.20
CA TYR A 415 -7.95 -5.93 -13.43
C TYR A 415 -6.59 -5.22 -13.34
N TYR A 416 -5.62 -5.84 -12.67
CA TYR A 416 -4.27 -5.30 -12.49
C TYR A 416 -3.62 -4.88 -13.81
N ALA A 417 -3.13 -3.65 -13.84
CA ALA A 417 -2.11 -3.20 -14.79
C ALA A 417 -1.03 -2.41 -14.04
N ARG A 418 0.20 -2.49 -14.55
CA ARG A 418 1.32 -1.71 -14.00
C ARG A 418 1.31 -0.32 -14.62
N SER A 419 1.26 0.73 -13.79
CA SER A 419 1.50 2.11 -14.25
C SER A 419 2.97 2.37 -14.52
N GLU A 420 3.26 3.39 -15.32
CA GLU A 420 4.63 3.79 -15.67
C GLU A 420 5.48 4.17 -14.44
N ASP A 421 4.85 4.74 -13.41
CA ASP A 421 5.48 5.22 -12.18
C ASP A 421 5.44 4.23 -11.00
N TYR A 422 4.85 3.04 -11.18
CA TYR A 422 4.64 2.08 -10.09
C TYR A 422 5.93 1.72 -9.34
N ILE A 423 6.98 1.39 -10.10
CA ILE A 423 8.27 0.99 -9.51
C ILE A 423 8.91 2.17 -8.76
N ASP A 424 8.79 3.38 -9.30
CA ASP A 424 9.35 4.58 -8.70
C ASP A 424 8.64 4.93 -7.38
N ILE A 425 7.32 4.70 -7.29
CA ILE A 425 6.54 4.88 -6.06
C ILE A 425 6.89 3.80 -5.03
N VAL A 426 6.92 2.52 -5.45
CA VAL A 426 7.22 1.38 -4.56
C VAL A 426 8.64 1.47 -3.99
N GLN A 427 9.62 1.82 -4.82
CA GLN A 427 11.02 2.01 -4.40
C GLN A 427 11.27 3.36 -3.73
N ARG A 428 10.23 4.18 -3.53
CA ARG A 428 10.30 5.51 -2.92
C ARG A 428 11.29 6.45 -3.63
N LYS A 429 11.47 6.29 -4.95
CA LYS A 429 12.17 7.26 -5.81
C LYS A 429 11.32 8.51 -6.03
N ARG A 430 10.00 8.32 -6.10
CA ARG A 430 9.01 9.39 -6.07
C ARG A 430 8.21 9.26 -4.79
N VAL A 431 8.31 10.25 -3.91
CA VAL A 431 7.65 10.27 -2.61
C VAL A 431 6.54 11.33 -2.61
N GLY A 432 5.35 10.94 -2.15
CA GLY A 432 4.18 11.81 -2.14
C GLY A 432 2.89 11.10 -1.70
N VAL A 433 1.76 11.71 -2.06
CA VAL A 433 0.41 11.18 -1.89
C VAL A 433 -0.21 11.05 -3.28
N TRP A 434 -0.57 9.83 -3.65
CA TRP A 434 -0.88 9.46 -5.03
C TRP A 434 -2.33 9.02 -5.15
N ASN A 435 -3.09 9.63 -6.06
CA ASN A 435 -4.43 9.17 -6.43
C ASN A 435 -4.29 7.89 -7.28
N ILE A 436 -4.91 6.81 -6.81
CA ILE A 436 -4.75 5.46 -7.35
C ILE A 436 -6.09 4.78 -7.61
N PRO A 437 -6.16 3.87 -8.60
CA PRO A 437 -7.40 3.18 -8.93
C PRO A 437 -7.76 2.02 -7.99
N TYR A 438 -6.80 1.43 -7.27
CA TYR A 438 -7.02 0.26 -6.42
C TYR A 438 -6.09 0.24 -5.22
N MET A 439 -6.64 -0.10 -4.06
CA MET A 439 -5.91 -0.31 -2.80
C MET A 439 -6.48 -1.52 -2.06
N ALA A 440 -5.66 -2.18 -1.25
CA ALA A 440 -6.05 -3.34 -0.44
C ALA A 440 -5.29 -3.36 0.90
N HIS A 441 -5.56 -4.36 1.73
CA HIS A 441 -4.89 -4.69 3.00
C HIS A 441 -4.98 -3.66 4.13
N VAL A 442 -4.71 -2.38 3.87
CA VAL A 442 -4.71 -1.34 4.91
C VAL A 442 -5.11 0.02 4.35
N TYR A 443 -6.14 0.62 4.95
CA TYR A 443 -6.65 1.93 4.54
C TYR A 443 -7.49 2.60 5.63
N LEU A 444 -7.51 3.92 5.59
CA LEU A 444 -8.30 4.80 6.44
C LEU A 444 -9.39 5.47 5.59
N VAL A 445 -10.64 5.39 6.04
CA VAL A 445 -11.79 6.04 5.41
C VAL A 445 -12.41 7.02 6.40
N LYS A 446 -12.74 8.23 5.94
CA LYS A 446 -13.52 9.19 6.74
C LYS A 446 -14.95 8.68 6.96
N GLY A 447 -15.41 8.69 8.21
CA GLY A 447 -16.77 8.30 8.57
C GLY A 447 -17.84 9.14 7.87
N SER A 448 -17.57 10.43 7.61
CA SER A 448 -18.48 11.29 6.84
C SER A 448 -18.66 10.83 5.39
N VAL A 449 -17.62 10.27 4.78
CA VAL A 449 -17.65 9.74 3.40
C VAL A 449 -18.53 8.49 3.36
N LEU A 450 -18.41 7.61 4.36
CA LEU A 450 -19.27 6.42 4.51
C LEU A 450 -20.75 6.78 4.64
N ARG A 451 -21.08 7.90 5.29
CA ARG A 451 -22.47 8.33 5.54
C ARG A 451 -23.06 9.15 4.38
N ASN A 452 -22.24 9.92 3.67
CA ASN A 452 -22.73 10.90 2.70
C ASN A 452 -22.49 10.49 1.23
N GLU A 453 -21.38 9.82 0.93
CA GLU A 453 -20.95 9.53 -0.45
C GLU A 453 -21.10 8.03 -0.75
N LEU A 454 -20.63 7.16 0.15
CA LEU A 454 -20.72 5.69 0.03
C LEU A 454 -21.93 5.13 0.81
N LYS A 455 -23.13 5.57 0.44
CA LYS A 455 -24.38 5.22 1.15
C LYS A 455 -24.80 3.77 0.98
N GLU A 456 -24.37 3.12 -0.10
CA GLU A 456 -24.67 1.71 -0.33
C GLU A 456 -24.00 0.87 0.76
N ARG A 457 -24.78 -0.02 1.38
CA ARG A 457 -24.27 -0.89 2.45
C ARG A 457 -23.35 -1.97 1.91
N ASN A 458 -23.55 -2.37 0.64
CA ASN A 458 -22.83 -3.45 0.02
C ASN A 458 -21.72 -2.93 -0.89
N CYS A 459 -20.62 -2.48 -0.29
CA CYS A 459 -19.46 -2.01 -1.04
C CYS A 459 -18.47 -3.14 -1.39
N PHE A 460 -18.54 -4.27 -0.68
CA PHE A 460 -17.55 -5.35 -0.78
C PHE A 460 -18.07 -6.63 -1.47
N VAL A 461 -19.34 -6.68 -1.87
CA VAL A 461 -19.92 -7.84 -2.58
C VAL A 461 -20.49 -7.37 -3.92
N LEU A 462 -19.70 -7.56 -4.96
CA LEU A 462 -20.10 -7.43 -6.37
C LEU A 462 -19.79 -8.75 -7.08
N GLU A 463 -20.73 -9.23 -7.91
CA GLU A 463 -20.54 -10.51 -8.60
C GLU A 463 -19.23 -10.55 -9.39
N LYS A 464 -18.47 -11.64 -9.23
CA LYS A 464 -17.22 -11.97 -9.97
C LYS A 464 -15.99 -11.11 -9.62
N LEU A 465 -16.07 -10.20 -8.67
CA LEU A 465 -14.94 -9.43 -8.17
C LEU A 465 -14.55 -9.89 -6.76
N ASP A 466 -13.26 -9.84 -6.43
CA ASP A 466 -12.86 -9.93 -5.02
C ASP A 466 -13.32 -8.69 -4.23
N SER A 467 -13.37 -8.82 -2.91
CA SER A 467 -13.96 -7.80 -2.04
C SER A 467 -13.24 -6.46 -2.09
N ASP A 468 -11.91 -6.44 -2.23
CA ASP A 468 -11.15 -5.20 -2.33
C ASP A 468 -11.33 -4.54 -3.70
N MET A 469 -11.39 -5.33 -4.79
CA MET A 469 -11.74 -4.83 -6.12
C MET A 469 -13.16 -4.25 -6.13
N ALA A 470 -14.11 -4.89 -5.44
CA ALA A 470 -15.48 -4.42 -5.32
C ALA A 470 -15.54 -3.05 -4.62
N LEU A 471 -14.88 -2.90 -3.46
CA LEU A 471 -14.79 -1.61 -2.76
C LEU A 471 -14.21 -0.52 -3.65
N CYS A 472 -13.06 -0.81 -4.26
CA CYS A 472 -12.35 0.15 -5.10
C CYS A 472 -13.21 0.55 -6.30
N ARG A 473 -13.95 -0.39 -6.88
CA ARG A 473 -14.88 -0.11 -7.98
C ARG A 473 -16.02 0.79 -7.53
N SER A 474 -16.69 0.47 -6.42
CA SER A 474 -17.77 1.30 -5.88
C SER A 474 -17.29 2.73 -5.58
N ALA A 475 -16.09 2.89 -5.01
CA ALA A 475 -15.50 4.21 -4.78
C ALA A 475 -15.27 4.99 -6.08
N ARG A 476 -14.74 4.34 -7.12
CA ARG A 476 -14.50 4.95 -8.44
C ARG A 476 -15.80 5.35 -9.14
N GLU A 477 -16.83 4.51 -9.08
CA GLU A 477 -18.14 4.78 -9.69
C GLU A 477 -18.83 5.97 -9.02
N MET A 478 -18.61 6.15 -7.71
CA MET A 478 -19.08 7.33 -6.95
C MET A 478 -18.17 8.56 -7.06
N GLY A 479 -17.07 8.49 -7.83
CA GLY A 479 -16.14 9.59 -8.02
C GLY A 479 -15.33 9.97 -6.77
N VAL A 480 -15.21 9.06 -5.80
CA VAL A 480 -14.42 9.23 -4.58
C VAL A 480 -12.99 8.82 -4.87
N PHE A 481 -12.03 9.73 -4.66
CA PHE A 481 -10.62 9.43 -4.89
C PHE A 481 -10.04 8.59 -3.74
N MET A 482 -9.19 7.63 -4.12
CA MET A 482 -8.42 6.79 -3.21
C MET A 482 -6.96 7.18 -3.30
N TYR A 483 -6.32 7.38 -2.15
CA TYR A 483 -4.94 7.83 -2.09
C TYR A 483 -4.03 6.80 -1.44
N ILE A 484 -2.79 6.67 -1.93
CA ILE A 484 -1.71 5.97 -1.23
C ILE A 484 -0.61 6.95 -0.88
N THR A 485 -0.07 6.87 0.34
CA THR A 485 1.06 7.68 0.79
C THR A 485 2.30 6.84 1.02
N ASN A 486 3.43 7.26 0.45
CA ASN A 486 4.75 6.66 0.67
C ASN A 486 5.74 7.64 1.31
N ARG A 487 5.21 8.73 1.91
CA ARG A 487 5.99 9.78 2.60
C ARG A 487 6.82 9.22 3.76
N HIS A 488 6.29 8.23 4.46
CA HIS A 488 6.98 7.54 5.54
C HIS A 488 7.14 6.06 5.20
N ASP A 489 8.08 5.41 5.88
CA ASP A 489 8.06 3.96 5.96
C ASP A 489 7.01 3.59 7.01
N PHE A 490 6.00 2.81 6.61
CA PHE A 490 4.87 2.45 7.46
C PHE A 490 4.95 1.01 7.96
N GLY A 491 5.59 0.13 7.20
CA GLY A 491 5.57 -1.31 7.44
C GLY A 491 5.68 -2.12 6.17
N ARG A 492 5.29 -3.38 6.28
CA ARG A 492 5.46 -4.40 5.22
C ARG A 492 4.29 -5.35 5.18
N LEU A 493 4.18 -6.06 4.05
CA LEU A 493 3.28 -7.20 3.89
C LEU A 493 4.06 -8.50 4.14
N ILE A 494 3.49 -9.39 4.95
CA ILE A 494 3.99 -10.75 5.09
C ILE A 494 3.36 -11.67 4.05
N SER A 495 4.05 -12.74 3.73
CA SER A 495 3.54 -13.84 2.93
C SER A 495 2.65 -14.74 3.78
N THR A 496 1.42 -14.92 3.34
CA THR A 496 0.53 -16.00 3.82
C THR A 496 0.53 -17.20 2.87
N ALA A 497 1.24 -17.09 1.74
CA ALA A 497 1.30 -18.15 0.76
C ALA A 497 1.95 -19.40 1.35
N ASN A 498 1.27 -20.55 1.22
CA ASN A 498 1.71 -21.85 1.71
C ASN A 498 1.98 -21.91 3.22
N TYR A 499 1.31 -21.09 4.04
CA TYR A 499 1.45 -21.19 5.49
C TYR A 499 0.87 -22.52 6.00
N ASN A 500 1.76 -23.41 6.44
CA ASN A 500 1.39 -24.72 6.97
C ASN A 500 1.01 -24.59 8.44
N ILE A 501 -0.20 -25.04 8.81
CA ILE A 501 -0.72 -24.99 10.18
C ILE A 501 -0.67 -26.34 10.92
N SER A 502 0.07 -27.33 10.41
CA SER A 502 0.13 -28.69 10.96
C SER A 502 1.17 -28.92 12.08
N HIS A 503 2.08 -27.97 12.29
CA HIS A 503 3.06 -28.01 13.38
C HIS A 503 2.49 -27.43 14.67
N TYR A 504 3.13 -27.72 15.80
CA TYR A 504 2.72 -27.15 17.08
C TYR A 504 2.99 -25.63 17.11
N ASN A 505 4.19 -25.24 16.66
CA ASN A 505 4.65 -23.86 16.49
C ASN A 505 4.99 -23.55 15.02
N ASN A 506 3.95 -23.28 14.22
CA ASN A 506 4.04 -23.11 12.76
C ASN A 506 4.96 -21.96 12.29
N ASP A 507 5.07 -20.89 13.08
CA ASP A 507 5.91 -19.73 12.76
C ASP A 507 7.41 -20.09 12.67
N LEU A 508 7.87 -21.17 13.32
CA LEU A 508 9.26 -21.65 13.24
C LEU A 508 9.68 -21.94 11.79
N TRP A 509 8.76 -22.42 10.93
CA TRP A 509 9.02 -22.75 9.53
C TRP A 509 9.01 -21.53 8.58
N GLN A 510 8.80 -20.31 9.10
CA GLN A 510 8.61 -19.11 8.27
C GLN A 510 9.92 -18.39 7.86
N ILE A 511 11.08 -18.97 8.18
CA ILE A 511 12.40 -18.35 7.93
C ILE A 511 12.62 -17.97 6.45
N TYR A 512 12.05 -18.73 5.50
CA TYR A 512 12.20 -18.47 4.07
C TYR A 512 11.17 -17.47 3.51
N GLU A 513 9.90 -17.65 3.87
CA GLU A 513 8.80 -16.84 3.31
C GLU A 513 8.76 -15.44 3.92
N ASN A 514 9.10 -15.32 5.21
CA ASN A 514 9.01 -14.11 6.02
C ASN A 514 10.26 -13.91 6.89
N PRO A 515 11.47 -13.78 6.28
CA PRO A 515 12.75 -13.78 7.01
C PRO A 515 12.90 -12.63 8.00
N VAL A 516 12.31 -11.46 7.70
CA VAL A 516 12.41 -10.27 8.57
C VAL A 516 11.62 -10.47 9.86
N ASP A 517 10.37 -10.88 9.74
CA ASP A 517 9.46 -11.15 10.86
C ASP A 517 9.96 -12.35 11.68
N TRP A 518 10.44 -13.40 11.01
CA TRP A 518 11.07 -14.55 11.65
C TRP A 518 12.30 -14.12 12.47
N LYS A 519 13.17 -13.27 11.90
CA LYS A 519 14.33 -12.72 12.60
C LYS A 519 13.92 -11.88 13.81
N GLU A 520 12.92 -11.01 13.68
CA GLU A 520 12.44 -10.18 14.78
C GLU A 520 11.87 -11.02 15.94
N LYS A 521 11.23 -12.16 15.64
CA LYS A 521 10.67 -13.08 16.65
C LYS A 521 11.72 -13.99 17.29
N TYR A 522 12.61 -14.57 16.48
CA TYR A 522 13.42 -15.72 16.90
C TYR A 522 14.91 -15.44 17.10
N ILE A 523 15.45 -14.36 16.53
CA ILE A 523 16.86 -14.01 16.70
C ILE A 523 17.04 -13.04 17.85
N HIS A 524 18.02 -13.33 18.71
CA HIS A 524 18.32 -12.52 19.88
C HIS A 524 18.56 -11.05 19.50
N GLN A 525 17.95 -10.11 20.23
CA GLN A 525 17.98 -8.67 19.92
C GLN A 525 19.43 -8.14 19.80
N ASN A 526 20.33 -8.60 20.67
CA ASN A 526 21.75 -8.21 20.66
C ASN A 526 22.64 -9.01 19.69
N TYR A 527 22.08 -9.88 18.82
CA TYR A 527 22.88 -10.66 17.87
C TYR A 527 23.74 -9.78 16.96
N THR A 528 23.22 -8.64 16.50
CA THR A 528 23.98 -7.73 15.62
C THR A 528 25.13 -7.03 16.34
N GLU A 529 25.05 -6.87 17.66
CA GLU A 529 26.10 -6.27 18.50
C GLU A 529 27.37 -7.13 18.55
N ILE A 530 27.26 -8.43 18.23
CA ILE A 530 28.40 -9.31 18.03
C ILE A 530 29.35 -8.69 17.01
N PHE A 531 28.85 -8.15 15.89
CA PHE A 531 29.68 -7.65 14.80
C PHE A 531 30.16 -6.21 15.00
N THR A 532 29.43 -5.39 15.75
CA THR A 532 29.70 -3.95 15.89
C THR A 532 30.37 -3.57 17.20
N ALA A 533 29.96 -4.18 18.32
CA ALA A 533 30.39 -3.81 19.67
C ALA A 533 31.24 -4.89 20.36
N ASN A 534 31.60 -5.97 19.63
CA ASN A 534 32.33 -7.11 20.14
C ASN A 534 31.68 -7.77 21.37
N TYR A 535 30.35 -7.89 21.34
CA TYR A 535 29.49 -8.48 22.38
C TYR A 535 29.59 -10.03 22.46
N MET A 536 30.80 -10.56 22.32
CA MET A 536 31.11 -11.99 22.30
C MET A 536 32.17 -12.28 23.35
N GLU A 537 32.03 -13.41 24.02
CA GLU A 537 32.96 -13.86 25.05
C GLU A 537 33.78 -15.06 24.58
N GLU A 538 34.96 -15.25 25.17
CA GLU A 538 35.80 -16.44 24.96
C GLU A 538 36.07 -17.09 26.32
N PRO A 539 35.10 -17.85 26.89
CA PRO A 539 35.24 -18.44 28.23
C PRO A 539 36.38 -19.46 28.34
N CYS A 540 36.70 -20.15 27.26
CA CYS A 540 37.83 -21.09 27.17
C CYS A 540 38.60 -20.82 25.87
N PRO A 541 39.91 -21.17 25.79
CA PRO A 541 40.69 -20.96 24.57
C PRO A 541 40.02 -21.53 23.33
N ASP A 542 39.83 -20.73 22.28
CA ASP A 542 39.14 -21.07 21.03
C ASP A 542 37.68 -21.56 21.20
N VAL A 543 37.03 -21.19 22.31
CA VAL A 543 35.60 -21.43 22.57
C VAL A 543 34.89 -20.10 22.66
N PHE A 544 34.14 -19.73 21.62
CA PHE A 544 33.47 -18.45 21.50
C PHE A 544 32.00 -18.56 21.91
N TRP A 545 31.51 -17.62 22.71
CA TRP A 545 30.17 -17.66 23.29
C TRP A 545 29.41 -16.36 22.99
N PHE A 546 28.22 -16.49 22.39
CA PHE A 546 27.46 -15.36 21.86
C PHE A 546 25.95 -15.60 21.88
N PRO A 547 25.11 -14.53 21.96
CA PRO A 547 23.67 -14.65 21.89
C PRO A 547 23.20 -14.91 20.45
N VAL A 548 22.23 -15.80 20.25
CA VAL A 548 21.71 -16.09 18.89
C VAL A 548 20.20 -16.27 18.82
N LEU A 549 19.59 -16.97 19.77
CA LEU A 549 18.14 -17.21 19.79
C LEU A 549 17.46 -16.36 20.88
N THR A 550 16.22 -15.95 20.64
CA THR A 550 15.35 -15.39 21.70
C THR A 550 14.88 -16.49 22.64
N GLU A 551 14.42 -16.12 23.83
CA GLU A 551 13.81 -17.09 24.75
C GLU A 551 12.61 -17.79 24.13
N THR A 552 11.77 -17.05 23.38
CA THR A 552 10.63 -17.58 22.62
C THR A 552 11.05 -18.64 21.61
N ALA A 553 12.13 -18.41 20.86
CA ALA A 553 12.65 -19.43 19.93
C ALA A 553 13.03 -20.71 20.66
N CYS A 554 13.69 -20.57 21.82
CA CYS A 554 14.09 -21.72 22.61
C CYS A 554 12.89 -22.49 23.14
N ASP A 555 11.88 -21.79 23.69
CA ASP A 555 10.66 -22.42 24.20
C ASP A 555 9.88 -23.13 23.10
N GLU A 556 9.65 -22.45 21.97
CA GLU A 556 8.88 -23.02 20.87
C GLU A 556 9.57 -24.25 20.24
N ILE A 557 10.91 -24.26 20.17
CA ILE A 557 11.69 -25.43 19.73
C ILE A 557 11.53 -26.59 20.72
N VAL A 558 11.65 -26.33 22.03
CA VAL A 558 11.50 -27.38 23.05
C VAL A 558 10.09 -27.96 23.03
N GLU A 559 9.06 -27.11 22.92
CA GLU A 559 7.66 -27.52 22.80
C GLU A 559 7.42 -28.42 21.58
N GLU A 560 7.98 -28.09 20.43
CA GLU A 560 7.86 -28.90 19.20
C GLU A 560 8.54 -30.27 19.37
N MET A 561 9.71 -30.32 20.02
CA MET A 561 10.43 -31.56 20.30
C MET A 561 9.67 -32.45 21.29
N GLU A 562 9.12 -31.88 22.36
CA GLU A 562 8.29 -32.61 23.31
C GLU A 562 6.95 -33.06 22.70
N HIS A 563 6.37 -32.27 21.80
CA HIS A 563 5.17 -32.64 21.05
C HIS A 563 5.41 -33.85 20.15
N TYR A 564 6.57 -33.92 19.48
CA TYR A 564 6.98 -35.10 18.72
C TYR A 564 7.21 -36.32 19.63
N GLY A 565 7.79 -36.10 20.82
CA GLY A 565 7.86 -37.05 21.94
C GLY A 565 8.70 -38.30 21.74
N SER A 566 9.17 -38.58 20.52
CA SER A 566 9.91 -39.80 20.19
C SER A 566 11.41 -39.59 20.37
N TRP A 567 11.90 -39.61 21.62
CA TRP A 567 13.30 -39.44 22.00
C TRP A 567 14.13 -40.76 21.92
N SER A 568 15.39 -40.69 21.46
CA SER A 568 16.24 -41.87 21.14
C SER A 568 16.48 -42.85 22.30
N GLY A 569 16.55 -42.33 23.52
CA GLY A 569 16.95 -43.03 24.73
C GLY A 569 18.43 -43.31 24.88
N GLY A 570 19.30 -42.62 24.14
CA GLY A 570 20.75 -42.71 24.32
C GLY A 570 21.33 -44.09 23.99
N ARG A 571 20.77 -44.77 22.98
CA ARG A 571 21.21 -46.10 22.54
C ARG A 571 22.15 -46.00 21.34
N HIS A 572 23.19 -46.83 21.32
CA HIS A 572 24.16 -46.88 20.22
C HIS A 572 23.57 -47.27 18.86
N GLU A 573 22.46 -48.01 18.84
CA GLU A 573 21.73 -48.33 17.61
C GLU A 573 20.49 -47.44 17.51
N ASP A 574 20.50 -46.52 16.56
CA ASP A 574 19.34 -45.69 16.24
C ASP A 574 18.93 -45.90 14.77
N LYS A 575 17.80 -46.59 14.57
CA LYS A 575 17.24 -46.89 13.25
C LYS A 575 16.65 -45.65 12.54
N ARG A 576 16.58 -44.50 13.23
CA ARG A 576 15.98 -43.25 12.76
C ARG A 576 17.01 -42.37 12.05
N ILE A 577 18.30 -42.62 12.24
CA ILE A 577 19.41 -41.92 11.58
C ILE A 577 19.97 -42.72 10.40
N SER A 578 20.50 -42.01 9.39
CA SER A 578 21.13 -42.63 8.23
C SER A 578 22.47 -43.26 8.63
N GLY A 579 22.52 -44.59 8.74
CA GLY A 579 23.71 -45.36 9.13
C GLY A 579 23.49 -46.27 10.35
N GLY A 580 22.43 -46.05 11.14
CA GLY A 580 21.98 -46.99 12.17
C GLY A 580 22.82 -47.07 13.45
N TYR A 581 23.93 -46.34 13.55
CA TYR A 581 24.88 -46.46 14.66
C TYR A 581 25.46 -45.11 15.08
N GLU A 582 25.35 -44.79 16.38
CA GLU A 582 25.94 -43.62 17.01
C GLU A 582 27.17 -43.99 17.85
N THR A 583 28.31 -43.39 17.53
CA THR A 583 29.56 -43.60 18.26
C THR A 583 29.48 -43.08 19.70
N VAL A 584 28.67 -42.04 19.93
CA VAL A 584 28.43 -41.43 21.24
C VAL A 584 26.93 -41.10 21.34
N PRO A 585 26.11 -41.99 21.92
CA PRO A 585 24.67 -41.84 21.83
C PRO A 585 24.13 -40.83 22.84
N THR A 586 23.16 -40.04 22.40
CA THR A 586 22.47 -39.02 23.21
C THR A 586 20.96 -39.21 23.15
N ASP A 587 20.22 -38.91 24.22
CA ASP A 587 18.75 -38.91 24.20
C ASP A 587 18.24 -37.69 23.41
N ASP A 588 17.99 -37.90 22.13
CA ASP A 588 17.82 -36.80 21.18
C ASP A 588 16.73 -37.02 20.12
N ILE A 589 16.43 -35.91 19.45
CA ILE A 589 15.58 -35.81 18.26
C ILE A 589 16.34 -34.98 17.22
N HIS A 590 16.50 -35.53 16.02
CA HIS A 590 17.10 -34.84 14.89
C HIS A 590 16.09 -33.91 14.20
N MET A 591 16.56 -32.76 13.71
CA MET A 591 15.73 -31.80 12.96
C MET A 591 15.04 -32.44 11.74
N LYS A 592 15.69 -33.43 11.11
CA LYS A 592 15.11 -34.18 9.98
C LYS A 592 13.88 -34.99 10.36
N GLN A 593 13.77 -35.46 11.61
CA GLN A 593 12.63 -36.27 12.07
C GLN A 593 11.35 -35.44 12.20
N ILE A 594 11.49 -34.15 12.49
CA ILE A 594 10.37 -33.19 12.56
C ILE A 594 10.22 -32.36 11.27
N GLY A 595 11.03 -32.63 10.24
CA GLY A 595 11.00 -31.89 8.98
C GLY A 595 11.45 -30.42 9.09
N PHE A 596 12.37 -30.12 10.01
CA PHE A 596 12.92 -28.78 10.25
C PHE A 596 14.39 -28.65 9.77
N ASP A 597 14.91 -29.64 9.05
CA ASP A 597 16.32 -29.69 8.64
C ASP A 597 16.69 -28.58 7.65
N LYS A 598 15.79 -28.24 6.72
CA LYS A 598 16.05 -27.21 5.69
C LYS A 598 16.08 -25.82 6.31
N GLU A 599 15.14 -25.54 7.19
CA GLU A 599 15.00 -24.29 7.92
C GLU A 599 16.21 -24.09 8.84
N TRP A 600 16.59 -25.14 9.57
CA TRP A 600 17.75 -25.10 10.45
C TRP A 600 19.07 -24.90 9.68
N LEU A 601 19.24 -25.57 8.53
CA LEU A 601 20.41 -25.35 7.67
C LEU A 601 20.49 -23.92 7.14
N HIS A 602 19.34 -23.29 6.85
CA HIS A 602 19.30 -21.88 6.47
C HIS A 602 19.67 -20.98 7.64
N PHE A 603 19.17 -21.27 8.85
CA PHE A 603 19.59 -20.58 10.06
C PHE A 603 21.11 -20.64 10.26
N ILE A 604 21.74 -21.81 10.07
CA ILE A 604 23.20 -21.95 10.17
C ILE A 604 23.88 -21.03 9.14
N ARG A 605 23.43 -21.04 7.89
CA ARG A 605 24.01 -20.23 6.82
C ARG A 605 23.90 -18.73 7.07
N GLU A 606 22.74 -18.27 7.51
CA GLU A 606 22.44 -16.85 7.69
C GLU A 606 22.99 -16.27 9.00
N PHE A 607 22.97 -17.05 10.10
CA PHE A 607 23.27 -16.53 11.44
C PHE A 607 24.53 -17.11 12.08
N ILE A 608 24.96 -18.32 11.72
CA ILE A 608 26.15 -18.94 12.31
C ILE A 608 27.40 -18.71 11.45
N SER A 609 27.31 -18.92 10.14
CA SER A 609 28.43 -18.73 9.22
C SER A 609 29.10 -17.35 9.31
N PRO A 610 28.36 -16.22 9.43
CA PRO A 610 28.99 -14.90 9.60
C PRO A 610 29.77 -14.77 10.91
N VAL A 611 29.30 -15.40 12.00
CA VAL A 611 30.01 -15.42 13.29
C VAL A 611 31.29 -16.25 13.14
N THR A 612 31.23 -17.42 12.52
CA THR A 612 32.42 -18.25 12.26
C THR A 612 33.49 -17.49 11.48
N LEU A 613 33.11 -16.76 10.43
CA LEU A 613 34.02 -15.92 9.63
C LEU A 613 34.69 -14.82 10.47
N LYS A 614 33.97 -14.28 11.45
CA LYS A 614 34.50 -13.25 12.36
C LYS A 614 35.53 -13.85 13.32
N VAL A 615 35.23 -15.01 13.93
CA VAL A 615 36.06 -15.57 15.01
C VAL A 615 37.24 -16.39 14.50
N PHE A 616 37.08 -17.09 13.37
CA PHE A 616 38.13 -17.86 12.72
C PHE A 616 38.52 -17.18 11.41
N ALA A 617 39.30 -16.10 11.51
CA ALA A 617 39.76 -15.34 10.35
C ALA A 617 40.47 -16.27 9.33
N GLY A 618 39.96 -16.28 8.10
CA GLY A 618 40.46 -17.13 7.01
C GLY A 618 39.74 -18.47 6.83
N TYR A 619 38.83 -18.84 7.73
CA TYR A 619 37.97 -20.01 7.56
C TYR A 619 36.63 -19.65 6.93
N TYR A 620 36.29 -20.28 5.80
CA TYR A 620 35.04 -20.04 5.07
C TYR A 620 34.17 -21.29 5.10
N THR A 621 33.02 -21.20 5.79
CA THR A 621 32.03 -22.28 5.84
C THR A 621 30.90 -22.07 4.84
N LYS A 622 30.36 -23.17 4.31
CA LYS A 622 29.10 -23.18 3.55
C LYS A 622 27.88 -23.48 4.43
N GLY A 623 28.08 -23.61 5.75
CA GLY A 623 27.03 -23.95 6.71
C GLY A 623 26.42 -25.32 6.44
N TYR A 624 27.24 -26.33 6.12
CA TYR A 624 26.74 -27.68 5.89
C TYR A 624 26.81 -28.48 7.19
N ALA A 625 25.68 -29.05 7.62
CA ALA A 625 25.61 -29.87 8.83
C ALA A 625 24.66 -31.04 8.61
N VAL A 626 25.17 -32.27 8.78
CA VAL A 626 24.36 -33.50 8.66
C VAL A 626 23.67 -33.83 9.98
N MET A 627 24.36 -33.58 11.09
CA MET A 627 23.87 -33.88 12.44
C MET A 627 23.43 -32.59 13.12
N ASN A 628 22.12 -32.36 13.10
CA ASN A 628 21.45 -31.27 13.82
C ASN A 628 20.36 -31.89 14.68
N PHE A 629 20.47 -31.75 16.00
CA PHE A 629 19.61 -32.45 16.94
C PHE A 629 19.48 -31.67 18.26
N VAL A 630 18.36 -31.89 18.94
CA VAL A 630 18.14 -31.42 20.32
C VAL A 630 18.37 -32.59 21.25
N VAL A 631 19.22 -32.38 22.26
CA VAL A 631 19.51 -33.36 23.30
C VAL A 631 18.74 -33.00 24.56
N LYS A 632 18.19 -34.03 25.21
CA LYS A 632 17.52 -33.97 26.50
C LYS A 632 18.34 -34.70 27.56
N TYR A 633 18.82 -33.97 28.57
CA TYR A 633 19.47 -34.58 29.73
C TYR A 633 18.52 -34.59 30.93
N THR A 634 18.34 -35.77 31.51
CA THR A 634 17.59 -35.96 32.77
C THR A 634 18.38 -36.87 33.72
N PRO A 635 18.27 -36.67 35.06
CA PRO A 635 18.93 -37.52 36.05
C PRO A 635 18.60 -39.01 35.89
N GLU A 636 17.37 -39.34 35.48
CA GLU A 636 16.84 -40.70 35.46
C GLU A 636 17.20 -41.49 34.19
N ARG A 637 17.48 -40.81 33.07
CA ARG A 637 17.68 -41.46 31.76
C ARG A 637 19.11 -41.29 31.25
N GLN A 638 19.49 -40.06 30.94
CA GLN A 638 20.84 -39.71 30.52
C GLN A 638 21.24 -38.39 31.16
N ALA A 639 22.03 -38.47 32.23
CA ALA A 639 22.39 -37.28 33.02
C ALA A 639 23.64 -36.56 32.48
N TYR A 640 24.55 -37.28 31.81
CA TYR A 640 25.85 -36.76 31.38
C TYR A 640 26.26 -37.33 30.02
N LEU A 641 27.31 -36.76 29.43
CA LEU A 641 27.93 -37.26 28.20
C LEU A 641 29.43 -37.44 28.41
N ARG A 642 29.91 -38.67 28.18
CA ARG A 642 31.33 -39.03 28.38
C ARG A 642 32.27 -38.18 27.50
N PRO A 643 33.55 -38.05 27.88
CA PRO A 643 34.54 -37.32 27.07
C PRO A 643 34.61 -37.83 25.63
N HIS A 644 34.49 -36.94 24.65
CA HIS A 644 34.50 -37.28 23.22
C HIS A 644 34.96 -36.12 22.32
N HIS A 645 35.17 -36.45 21.04
CA HIS A 645 35.32 -35.48 19.96
C HIS A 645 34.10 -35.56 19.05
N ASP A 646 33.74 -34.41 18.49
CA ASP A 646 32.66 -34.33 17.51
C ASP A 646 33.18 -34.68 16.12
N SER A 647 32.32 -35.29 15.30
CA SER A 647 32.61 -35.47 13.88
C SER A 647 32.25 -34.19 13.10
N SER A 648 32.90 -33.08 13.45
CA SER A 648 32.72 -31.75 12.84
C SER A 648 34.06 -31.04 12.70
N THR A 649 34.14 -30.06 11.81
CA THR A 649 35.24 -29.08 11.86
C THR A 649 35.03 -28.16 13.06
N PHE A 650 33.80 -27.66 13.23
CA PHE A 650 33.38 -26.95 14.44
C PHE A 650 31.95 -27.32 14.83
N THR A 651 31.67 -27.21 16.12
CA THR A 651 30.37 -27.50 16.72
C THR A 651 29.79 -26.23 17.30
N ILE A 652 28.48 -26.06 17.17
CA ILE A 652 27.71 -25.10 17.95
C ILE A 652 26.83 -25.85 18.96
N ASN A 653 26.68 -25.26 20.13
CA ASN A 653 25.84 -25.78 21.20
C ASN A 653 25.06 -24.63 21.83
N ILE A 654 23.73 -24.65 21.65
CA ILE A 654 22.82 -23.61 22.08
C ILE A 654 22.02 -24.12 23.29
N ALA A 655 22.02 -23.37 24.38
CA ALA A 655 21.19 -23.68 25.53
C ALA A 655 19.73 -23.27 25.28
N LEU A 656 18.79 -24.19 25.48
CA LEU A 656 17.37 -23.95 25.20
C LEU A 656 16.54 -23.64 26.46
N ASN A 657 17.09 -23.89 27.66
CA ASN A 657 16.40 -23.58 28.91
C ASN A 657 17.36 -23.11 30.00
N ASN A 658 16.82 -22.65 31.13
CA ASN A 658 17.56 -21.91 32.13
C ASN A 658 18.15 -22.82 33.22
N LYS A 659 19.45 -22.66 33.47
CA LYS A 659 20.10 -23.24 34.64
C LYS A 659 19.54 -22.59 35.92
N ASP A 660 19.43 -23.37 36.98
CA ASP A 660 18.92 -23.01 38.31
C ASP A 660 17.40 -22.75 38.38
N VAL A 661 16.71 -22.72 37.24
CA VAL A 661 15.24 -22.67 37.13
C VAL A 661 14.69 -24.01 36.63
N ASP A 662 15.16 -24.47 35.46
CA ASP A 662 14.64 -25.66 34.80
C ASP A 662 15.49 -26.91 35.10
N PHE A 663 16.78 -26.73 35.39
CA PHE A 663 17.71 -27.80 35.75
C PHE A 663 18.83 -27.33 36.69
N GLN A 664 19.45 -28.28 37.41
CA GLN A 664 20.65 -28.05 38.23
C GLN A 664 21.82 -28.93 37.74
N GLY A 665 23.05 -28.47 38.00
CA GLY A 665 24.25 -29.09 37.46
C GLY A 665 24.41 -28.77 35.97
N GLY A 666 24.96 -29.71 35.20
CA GLY A 666 25.18 -29.55 33.77
C GLY A 666 26.36 -28.63 33.44
N GLY A 667 26.46 -28.29 32.15
CA GLY A 667 27.57 -27.54 31.56
C GLY A 667 28.33 -28.35 30.50
N CYS A 668 29.48 -27.82 30.09
CA CYS A 668 30.42 -28.48 29.17
C CYS A 668 31.84 -28.24 29.68
N ARG A 669 32.66 -29.29 29.79
CA ARG A 669 34.06 -29.18 30.22
C ARG A 669 35.00 -29.59 29.10
N PHE A 670 36.01 -28.75 28.85
CA PHE A 670 37.08 -29.00 27.89
C PHE A 670 38.33 -29.47 28.61
N HIS A 671 38.66 -30.76 28.48
CA HIS A 671 39.69 -31.42 29.29
C HIS A 671 41.09 -30.84 29.07
N ARG A 672 41.45 -30.57 27.81
CA ARG A 672 42.79 -30.06 27.46
C ARG A 672 43.12 -28.71 28.12
N TYR A 673 42.10 -27.92 28.41
CA TYR A 673 42.25 -26.57 28.98
C TYR A 673 41.85 -26.50 30.46
N ASN A 674 41.35 -27.61 31.03
CA ASN A 674 40.72 -27.66 32.34
C ASN A 674 39.73 -26.49 32.56
N CYS A 675 38.95 -26.20 31.52
CA CYS A 675 38.02 -25.08 31.47
C CYS A 675 36.60 -25.61 31.31
N SER A 676 35.64 -24.99 31.99
CA SER A 676 34.24 -25.40 31.98
C SER A 676 33.31 -24.22 31.73
N ILE A 677 32.26 -24.47 30.96
CA ILE A 677 31.10 -23.59 30.85
C ILE A 677 30.03 -24.16 31.77
N ASP A 678 30.04 -23.71 33.02
CA ASP A 678 29.16 -24.26 34.06
C ASP A 678 27.75 -23.64 34.01
N SER A 679 27.62 -22.37 33.61
CA SER A 679 26.35 -21.63 33.65
C SER A 679 25.92 -21.17 32.26
N PRO A 680 25.46 -22.09 31.38
CA PRO A 680 24.96 -21.74 30.07
C PRO A 680 23.73 -20.82 30.17
N ARG A 681 23.64 -19.85 29.26
CA ARG A 681 22.59 -18.83 29.17
C ARG A 681 21.61 -19.24 28.09
N LYS A 682 20.31 -19.24 28.39
CA LYS A 682 19.25 -19.56 27.41
C LYS A 682 19.39 -18.66 26.18
N GLY A 683 19.31 -19.25 24.99
CA GLY A 683 19.46 -18.54 23.71
C GLY A 683 20.89 -18.20 23.30
N TRP A 684 21.90 -18.48 24.15
CA TRP A 684 23.30 -18.31 23.81
C TRP A 684 23.90 -19.59 23.24
N SER A 685 24.74 -19.42 22.22
CA SER A 685 25.48 -20.48 21.54
C SER A 685 26.96 -20.38 21.86
N PHE A 686 27.58 -21.48 22.29
CA PHE A 686 29.03 -21.57 22.27
C PHE A 686 29.50 -22.39 21.06
N MET A 687 30.59 -21.94 20.44
CA MET A 687 31.20 -22.45 19.23
C MET A 687 32.64 -22.89 19.51
N HIS A 688 33.01 -24.11 19.14
CA HIS A 688 34.37 -24.63 19.32
C HIS A 688 34.76 -25.60 18.21
N PRO A 689 36.06 -25.83 17.95
CA PRO A 689 36.53 -26.90 17.07
C PRO A 689 36.04 -28.28 17.52
N GLY A 690 35.61 -29.14 16.59
CA GLY A 690 35.07 -30.47 16.92
C GLY A 690 36.12 -31.56 17.07
N ARG A 691 37.21 -31.47 16.29
CA ARG A 691 38.28 -32.47 16.20
C ARG A 691 39.57 -32.02 16.86
N LEU A 692 40.38 -33.01 17.26
CA LEU A 692 41.78 -32.90 17.72
C LEU A 692 42.00 -32.13 19.04
N THR A 693 41.50 -30.91 19.18
CA THR A 693 41.92 -29.98 20.24
C THR A 693 40.93 -29.82 21.38
N HIS A 694 39.65 -30.06 21.16
CA HIS A 694 38.60 -29.81 22.15
C HIS A 694 37.92 -31.12 22.57
N LEU A 695 38.69 -32.02 23.19
CA LEU A 695 38.13 -33.19 23.89
C LEU A 695 37.27 -32.65 25.03
N HIS A 696 35.96 -32.90 24.97
CA HIS A 696 35.01 -32.31 25.90
C HIS A 696 34.02 -33.33 26.45
N GLU A 697 33.47 -33.03 27.63
CA GLU A 697 32.44 -33.82 28.30
C GLU A 697 31.22 -32.97 28.66
N GLY A 698 30.04 -33.58 28.59
CA GLY A 698 28.80 -33.00 29.09
C GLY A 698 28.67 -33.29 30.58
N LEU A 699 28.80 -32.26 31.42
CA LEU A 699 28.73 -32.40 32.87
C LEU A 699 27.33 -32.91 33.31
N PRO A 700 27.24 -33.65 34.44
CA PRO A 700 26.00 -34.28 34.87
C PRO A 700 24.94 -33.26 35.28
N THR A 701 23.75 -33.38 34.70
CA THR A 701 22.51 -32.74 35.17
C THR A 701 22.03 -33.49 36.42
N THR A 702 21.97 -32.80 37.56
CA THR A 702 21.66 -33.42 38.87
C THR A 702 20.20 -33.33 39.26
N ASN A 703 19.45 -32.38 38.68
CA ASN A 703 18.02 -32.20 38.93
C ASN A 703 17.36 -31.50 37.73
N GLY A 704 16.07 -31.74 37.50
CA GLY A 704 15.31 -31.15 36.39
C GLY A 704 15.70 -31.69 35.02
N THR A 705 15.35 -30.96 33.96
CA THR A 705 15.60 -31.37 32.57
C THR A 705 16.39 -30.30 31.85
N ARG A 706 17.50 -30.66 31.22
CA ARG A 706 18.33 -29.73 30.43
C ARG A 706 18.17 -30.01 28.94
N TYR A 707 17.85 -28.98 28.17
CA TYR A 707 17.77 -29.05 26.71
C TYR A 707 18.88 -28.23 26.06
N ILE A 708 19.55 -28.84 25.08
CA ILE A 708 20.53 -28.16 24.24
C ILE A 708 20.30 -28.51 22.77
N LEU A 709 20.58 -27.56 21.89
CA LEU A 709 20.57 -27.76 20.45
C LEU A 709 22.02 -27.82 19.97
N VAL A 710 22.39 -28.94 19.36
CA VAL A 710 23.75 -29.20 18.87
C VAL A 710 23.74 -29.32 17.35
N SER A 711 24.75 -28.74 16.70
CA SER A 711 24.98 -28.93 15.27
C SER A 711 26.45 -29.16 14.97
N PHE A 712 26.74 -30.25 14.27
CA PHE A 712 28.07 -30.63 13.80
C PHE A 712 28.27 -30.08 12.39
N ILE A 713 29.01 -28.98 12.28
CA ILE A 713 29.14 -28.20 11.04
C ILE A 713 30.47 -28.53 10.35
N ASP A 714 30.41 -28.62 9.03
CA ASP A 714 31.48 -29.03 8.13
C ASP A 714 32.15 -30.35 8.58
N PRO A 715 31.39 -31.46 8.64
CA PRO A 715 31.86 -32.78 9.10
C PRO A 715 32.94 -33.43 8.21
#